data_AF-A0A662J2P8-F1
#
_entry.id   AF-A0A662J2P8-F1
#
_cell.length_a   1.000
_cell.length_b   1.000
_cell.length_c   1.000
_cell.angle_alpha   90.00
_cell.angle_beta   90.00
_cell.angle_gamma   90.00
#
_symmetry.space_group_name_H-M   'P 1'
#
loop_
_entity.id
_entity.type
_entity.pdbx_description
1 polymer ?
#
loop_
_entity_poly.entity_id
_entity_poly.type
_entity_poly.pdbx_seq_one_letter_code
_entity_poly.pdbx_strand_id
1 'polypeptide(L)'
;MVGSMDLHLNPHVLSSLMVVCLLSLMFYVIHAEPLSRSVEALPTPPISFDEVLTSHFGGGGLGGMDLDLMEELGVHWLRAPLDISNDPSKPYSERGLEALDELVLECQEHGVAVYVVASAVSEAGGWPSPEFFAEQLKKAVERYDGDGVDDLPGLVYPIRYWEIFNEFEENKGPWVGLTWEDYVEYYRLAYQAVKEACPECQVAPSSMVGPHREILQALVDAGLSDEIDFIAYHFYEEYLRVDELVNLLRDLGLQDKPIWLTESQFGGMERAYGSEEQVAEWLAKSYVYALANGFQVVMPSELVAHPDFPDGLRWSCLVDEHGTKRLSYYAYETLIEKLDDFTDVEVLSVGEIEVPGPGMGRTEGLFAFKFIVKDRPVYVVWGEGNLPEELKGTFKVTNLRGGERIVDVSELQGCLDILFLEPLGEEVVVEERGSSSITLSVEPSTVAPGEEVVVEGQLSPPLKGEVVELTFTPFRHEASSATVTTDEQGRFTYAFRPSQATAWAVTAQWRGSEGYEGCYANAFFIVRDPSATLPSKLELSYRSNLSATLTVERWLKNWVKVRNAGPEKLSLTYNVVVKCREGWVDISPFPQPFNLYLDPGENQTIWYFIDLTYRSCEARYLTEGEAPVTALVYIEDSNRPGDYVAVFIHHAIKIVPTEKLESNFVVQGCVKDPEGRPIPNARVELWGAYGVPQLFTGVDANGFFKLEAYAAKYSDTGEPHGYCLKVMADGYQGVSKAFFPRPGDVIEFEFTLKPLEEEADYKLVVKTETSGYPIWEAAMSEDEEYIVFANGHHSYENPDPSRHGIYFLATNGTILWRYLTTDQVWGIDMSRDGRYVAAAFLHEGVARLFDREGRVLWTFPCGEAREVRINHRGDRVAIGTTFNGLILVDLESGEELWRTFLEGQVRWTCFTQDDSVIYAGSGDGYLYKVDAATGTILGRAYVEAWPYRYGLALSDDEEYIATASKIGRACLVRTSDMKVLWSFDTRGGCHWIDIAPNNAYLLIGGGGSYGRMLVYFNGSIAWIGPVSASGVALDERHVAVAESSIDIMTVDG
;
A
#
# COMPACT_ATOMS: atom_id res chain seq x y z
N MET A 1 36.60 25.58 -30.35
CA MET A 1 36.05 26.82 -30.92
C MET A 1 34.77 26.44 -31.66
N VAL A 2 33.64 26.92 -31.13
CA VAL A 2 32.29 27.04 -31.74
C VAL A 2 31.62 25.71 -32.16
N GLY A 3 30.44 25.30 -31.68
CA GLY A 3 29.49 25.87 -30.73
C GLY A 3 28.32 24.87 -30.59
N SER A 4 27.88 24.62 -29.36
CA SER A 4 26.65 23.90 -29.03
C SER A 4 25.47 24.85 -29.21
N MET A 5 24.52 24.52 -30.09
CA MET A 5 23.20 25.14 -30.11
C MET A 5 22.25 24.24 -29.34
N ASP A 6 21.67 24.82 -28.28
CA ASP A 6 20.52 24.34 -27.55
C ASP A 6 19.29 24.20 -28.48
N LEU A 7 18.55 23.11 -28.31
CA LEU A 7 17.15 23.00 -28.69
C LEU A 7 16.40 22.48 -27.46
N HIS A 8 15.66 23.39 -26.82
CA HIS A 8 14.66 23.10 -25.80
C HIS A 8 13.57 22.18 -26.41
N LEU A 9 13.30 21.04 -25.77
CA LEU A 9 12.14 20.20 -26.06
C LEU A 9 11.32 19.95 -24.77
N ASN A 10 10.01 19.94 -24.98
CA ASN A 10 8.89 19.99 -24.03
C ASN A 10 8.71 18.64 -23.28
N PRO A 11 8.39 18.58 -21.98
CA PRO A 11 8.31 17.32 -21.22
C PRO A 11 7.23 16.32 -21.68
N HIS A 12 6.23 16.76 -22.44
CA HIS A 12 5.23 15.86 -23.06
C HIS A 12 5.79 14.99 -24.20
N VAL A 13 7.04 15.19 -24.62
CA VAL A 13 7.66 14.46 -25.74
C VAL A 13 8.49 13.25 -25.27
N LEU A 14 8.83 13.17 -23.98
CA LEU A 14 9.63 12.06 -23.44
C LEU A 14 8.81 10.79 -23.13
N SER A 15 7.50 10.88 -22.92
CA SER A 15 6.62 9.70 -22.85
C SER A 15 6.44 9.01 -24.22
N SER A 16 6.63 9.76 -25.31
CA SER A 16 6.37 9.28 -26.67
C SER A 16 7.56 8.56 -27.32
N LEU A 17 8.78 8.72 -26.76
CA LEU A 17 10.00 8.09 -27.30
C LEU A 17 10.33 6.74 -26.65
N MET A 18 9.75 6.41 -25.48
CA MET A 18 9.98 5.12 -24.81
C MET A 18 8.93 4.06 -25.16
N VAL A 19 7.70 4.46 -25.51
CA VAL A 19 6.68 3.60 -26.14
C VAL A 19 7.22 2.97 -27.44
N VAL A 20 8.14 3.67 -28.13
CA VAL A 20 8.75 3.25 -29.40
C VAL A 20 9.68 2.04 -29.25
N CYS A 21 10.28 1.79 -28.07
CA CYS A 21 11.24 0.68 -27.91
C CYS A 21 10.58 -0.66 -27.51
N LEU A 22 9.38 -0.65 -26.93
CA LEU A 22 8.66 -1.87 -26.52
C LEU A 22 7.80 -2.45 -27.64
N LEU A 23 7.24 -1.59 -28.50
CA LEU A 23 6.59 -2.06 -29.72
C LEU A 23 7.58 -2.84 -30.59
N SER A 24 8.87 -2.48 -30.62
CA SER A 24 9.90 -3.23 -31.35
C SER A 24 10.20 -4.63 -30.78
N LEU A 25 9.79 -4.94 -29.55
CA LEU A 25 9.89 -6.28 -28.94
C LEU A 25 8.64 -7.14 -29.18
N MET A 26 7.45 -6.54 -29.37
CA MET A 26 6.26 -7.27 -29.84
C MET A 26 6.33 -7.65 -31.34
N PHE A 27 7.19 -6.99 -32.13
CA PHE A 27 7.40 -7.30 -33.56
C PHE A 27 8.39 -8.45 -33.85
N TYR A 28 8.85 -9.19 -32.83
CA TYR A 28 9.76 -10.34 -33.02
C TYR A 28 9.11 -11.67 -32.63
N VAL A 29 8.30 -12.20 -33.56
CA VAL A 29 8.11 -13.63 -33.87
C VAL A 29 8.11 -14.61 -32.69
N ILE A 30 6.94 -14.90 -32.12
CA ILE A 30 6.69 -16.21 -31.51
C ILE A 30 6.62 -17.23 -32.65
N HIS A 31 7.66 -18.06 -32.77
CA HIS A 31 7.58 -19.32 -33.50
C HIS A 31 6.75 -20.30 -32.64
N ALA A 32 5.43 -20.28 -32.78
CA ALA A 32 4.62 -21.42 -32.37
C ALA A 32 4.98 -22.57 -33.34
N GLU A 33 5.61 -23.64 -32.83
CA GLU A 33 5.76 -24.87 -33.62
C GLU A 33 4.37 -25.49 -33.83
N PRO A 34 3.92 -25.71 -35.08
CA PRO A 34 2.58 -26.23 -35.33
C PRO A 34 2.51 -27.73 -35.00
N LEU A 35 1.54 -28.10 -34.17
CA LEU A 35 1.12 -29.49 -33.99
C LEU A 35 0.38 -29.96 -35.25
N SER A 36 1.01 -30.84 -36.04
CA SER A 36 0.39 -31.43 -37.22
C SER A 36 -0.77 -32.36 -36.81
N ARG A 37 -2.02 -31.94 -37.00
CA ARG A 37 -3.20 -32.83 -36.88
C ARG A 37 -3.92 -32.99 -38.21
N SER A 38 -4.19 -34.24 -38.58
CA SER A 38 -5.01 -34.61 -39.73
C SER A 38 -6.49 -34.41 -39.37
N VAL A 39 -7.16 -33.51 -40.09
CA VAL A 39 -8.59 -33.22 -39.98
C VAL A 39 -9.40 -34.45 -40.45
N GLU A 40 -9.82 -35.32 -39.53
CA GLU A 40 -10.77 -36.41 -39.82
C GLU A 40 -12.07 -36.37 -38.98
N ALA A 41 -12.22 -35.40 -38.07
CA ALA A 41 -13.49 -35.14 -37.37
C ALA A 41 -13.75 -33.63 -37.30
N LEU A 42 -14.98 -33.21 -37.61
CA LEU A 42 -15.40 -31.81 -37.43
C LEU A 42 -15.45 -31.51 -35.92
N PRO A 43 -14.87 -30.39 -35.46
CA PRO A 43 -14.93 -29.97 -34.06
C PRO A 43 -16.40 -29.79 -33.62
N THR A 44 -16.72 -30.26 -32.43
CA THR A 44 -17.98 -29.96 -31.72
C THR A 44 -17.64 -29.11 -30.51
N PRO A 45 -17.81 -27.77 -30.59
CA PRO A 45 -17.59 -26.87 -29.48
C PRO A 45 -18.42 -27.25 -28.24
N PRO A 46 -17.95 -26.95 -27.02
CA PRO A 46 -18.64 -27.29 -25.78
C PRO A 46 -19.92 -26.46 -25.56
N ILE A 47 -20.02 -25.27 -26.14
CA ILE A 47 -21.18 -24.38 -26.10
C ILE A 47 -21.53 -23.89 -27.51
N SER A 48 -22.64 -23.17 -27.67
CA SER A 48 -23.00 -22.52 -28.94
C SER A 48 -22.38 -21.12 -29.06
N PHE A 49 -22.26 -20.61 -30.29
CA PHE A 49 -21.79 -19.24 -30.50
C PHE A 49 -22.75 -18.20 -29.88
N ASP A 50 -24.05 -18.48 -29.85
CA ASP A 50 -25.04 -17.63 -29.18
C ASP A 50 -24.78 -17.55 -27.65
N GLU A 51 -24.29 -18.63 -27.03
CA GLU A 51 -23.87 -18.62 -25.62
C GLU A 51 -22.56 -17.85 -25.42
N VAL A 52 -21.63 -17.89 -26.38
CA VAL A 52 -20.41 -17.06 -26.32
C VAL A 52 -20.75 -15.57 -26.38
N LEU A 53 -21.74 -15.19 -27.20
CA LEU A 53 -22.18 -13.80 -27.37
C LEU A 53 -22.78 -13.18 -26.10
N THR A 54 -23.20 -13.98 -25.11
CA THR A 54 -23.69 -13.46 -23.83
C THR A 54 -22.60 -13.35 -22.76
N SER A 55 -21.38 -13.81 -23.04
CA SER A 55 -20.27 -13.73 -22.09
C SER A 55 -19.61 -12.35 -22.09
N HIS A 56 -19.25 -11.89 -20.89
CA HIS A 56 -18.65 -10.58 -20.61
C HIS A 56 -17.15 -10.64 -20.34
N PHE A 57 -16.53 -11.81 -20.38
CA PHE A 57 -15.15 -12.02 -19.93
C PHE A 57 -14.25 -12.61 -21.03
N GLY A 58 -13.05 -12.03 -21.18
CA GLY A 58 -12.06 -12.44 -22.18
C GLY A 58 -10.71 -12.84 -21.59
N GLY A 59 -9.84 -13.43 -22.42
CA GLY A 59 -8.51 -13.93 -22.07
C GLY A 59 -7.35 -13.04 -22.48
N GLY A 60 -7.62 -11.90 -23.13
CA GLY A 60 -6.57 -11.00 -23.58
C GLY A 60 -5.86 -11.47 -24.85
N GLY A 61 -4.57 -11.17 -24.93
CA GLY A 61 -3.69 -11.39 -26.07
C GLY A 61 -3.15 -12.81 -26.21
N LEU A 62 -2.24 -12.99 -27.18
CA LEU A 62 -1.68 -14.30 -27.54
C LEU A 62 -0.37 -14.64 -26.82
N GLY A 63 0.28 -13.68 -26.14
CA GLY A 63 1.61 -13.90 -25.57
C GLY A 63 1.59 -14.83 -24.36
N GLY A 64 0.52 -14.80 -23.59
CA GLY A 64 0.25 -15.58 -22.39
C GLY A 64 -1.02 -16.42 -22.49
N MET A 65 -1.43 -16.78 -23.72
CA MET A 65 -2.62 -17.57 -24.00
C MET A 65 -2.50 -19.00 -23.46
N ASP A 66 -3.55 -19.47 -22.82
CA ASP A 66 -3.71 -20.86 -22.36
C ASP A 66 -5.20 -21.26 -22.48
N LEU A 67 -5.52 -22.07 -23.50
CA LEU A 67 -6.91 -22.45 -23.80
C LEU A 67 -7.50 -23.42 -22.75
N ASP A 68 -6.67 -24.26 -22.13
CA ASP A 68 -7.10 -25.13 -21.03
C ASP A 68 -7.49 -24.28 -19.81
N LEU A 69 -6.72 -23.21 -19.54
CA LEU A 69 -7.02 -22.25 -18.49
C LEU A 69 -8.28 -21.41 -18.80
N MET A 70 -8.49 -21.03 -20.06
CA MET A 70 -9.72 -20.33 -20.47
C MET A 70 -10.96 -21.21 -20.28
N GLU A 71 -10.87 -22.49 -20.67
CA GLU A 71 -11.92 -23.48 -20.43
C GLU A 71 -12.16 -23.69 -18.92
N GLU A 72 -11.09 -23.74 -18.11
CA GLU A 72 -11.19 -23.84 -16.65
C GLU A 72 -11.91 -22.63 -16.02
N LEU A 73 -11.59 -21.41 -16.48
CA LEU A 73 -12.19 -20.18 -15.97
C LEU A 73 -13.61 -19.92 -16.49
N GLY A 74 -13.99 -20.50 -17.63
CA GLY A 74 -15.22 -20.13 -18.35
C GLY A 74 -15.07 -18.82 -19.12
N VAL A 75 -13.90 -18.57 -19.70
CA VAL A 75 -13.62 -17.40 -20.54
C VAL A 75 -13.90 -17.73 -21.99
N HIS A 76 -14.63 -16.86 -22.69
CA HIS A 76 -15.14 -17.16 -24.04
C HIS A 76 -14.67 -16.21 -25.15
N TRP A 77 -13.88 -15.18 -24.82
CA TRP A 77 -13.31 -14.25 -25.82
C TRP A 77 -11.78 -14.27 -25.82
N LEU A 78 -11.18 -14.33 -27.01
CA LEU A 78 -9.73 -14.18 -27.21
C LEU A 78 -9.44 -13.07 -28.24
N ARG A 79 -8.48 -12.20 -27.95
CA ARG A 79 -8.04 -11.14 -28.85
C ARG A 79 -6.83 -11.59 -29.67
N ALA A 80 -6.93 -11.54 -31.00
CA ALA A 80 -5.88 -11.99 -31.91
C ALA A 80 -5.49 -10.91 -32.94
N PRO A 81 -4.18 -10.69 -33.18
CA PRO A 81 -3.73 -9.76 -34.21
C PRO A 81 -3.79 -10.34 -35.62
N LEU A 82 -4.10 -9.48 -36.60
CA LEU A 82 -3.99 -9.74 -38.02
C LEU A 82 -3.21 -8.60 -38.69
N ASP A 83 -1.95 -8.87 -39.01
CA ASP A 83 -1.09 -7.91 -39.69
C ASP A 83 -1.24 -7.99 -41.21
N ILE A 84 -1.33 -6.82 -41.86
CA ILE A 84 -1.43 -6.69 -43.32
C ILE A 84 -0.28 -5.84 -43.85
N SER A 85 0.59 -6.44 -44.66
CA SER A 85 1.75 -5.80 -45.28
C SER A 85 1.47 -5.32 -46.70
N ASN A 86 2.33 -4.45 -47.25
CA ASN A 86 2.20 -3.94 -48.62
C ASN A 86 2.73 -4.91 -49.71
N ASP A 87 3.05 -6.17 -49.37
CA ASP A 87 3.50 -7.15 -50.37
C ASP A 87 2.29 -7.86 -51.02
N PRO A 88 1.96 -7.60 -52.30
CA PRO A 88 0.81 -8.24 -52.95
C PRO A 88 0.96 -9.75 -53.13
N SER A 89 2.18 -10.29 -53.00
CA SER A 89 2.44 -11.72 -53.05
C SER A 89 2.29 -12.42 -51.71
N LYS A 90 2.36 -11.67 -50.60
CA LYS A 90 2.28 -12.15 -49.21
C LYS A 90 1.68 -11.08 -48.29
N PRO A 91 0.38 -10.76 -48.42
CA PRO A 91 -0.22 -9.63 -47.72
C PRO A 91 -0.38 -9.81 -46.21
N TYR A 92 -0.30 -11.01 -45.66
CA TYR A 92 -0.49 -11.26 -44.22
C TYR A 92 0.84 -11.67 -43.57
N SER A 93 1.16 -12.97 -43.63
CA SER A 93 2.42 -13.58 -43.18
C SER A 93 2.99 -14.52 -44.25
N GLU A 94 4.17 -15.13 -44.00
CA GLU A 94 4.69 -16.18 -44.90
C GLU A 94 3.74 -17.37 -45.07
N ARG A 95 2.88 -17.62 -44.08
CA ARG A 95 1.86 -18.68 -44.08
C ARG A 95 0.47 -18.16 -44.48
N GLY A 96 0.35 -16.92 -44.94
CA GLY A 96 -0.95 -16.31 -45.23
C GLY A 96 -1.86 -16.27 -44.00
N LEU A 97 -3.11 -16.73 -44.16
CA LEU A 97 -4.11 -16.82 -43.08
C LEU A 97 -4.07 -18.15 -42.32
N GLU A 98 -3.18 -19.10 -42.66
CA GLU A 98 -3.15 -20.43 -42.04
C GLU A 98 -2.97 -20.38 -40.51
N ALA A 99 -2.20 -19.42 -39.99
CA ALA A 99 -2.00 -19.29 -38.54
C ALA A 99 -3.28 -18.87 -37.82
N LEU A 100 -4.07 -17.96 -38.43
CA LEU A 100 -5.36 -17.55 -37.88
C LEU A 100 -6.40 -18.66 -38.08
N ASP A 101 -6.33 -19.44 -39.17
CA ASP A 101 -7.16 -20.63 -39.37
C ASP A 101 -6.96 -21.66 -38.25
N GLU A 102 -5.70 -21.99 -37.95
CA GLU A 102 -5.33 -22.91 -36.88
C GLU A 102 -5.85 -22.41 -35.53
N LEU A 103 -5.62 -21.14 -35.20
CA LEU A 103 -6.08 -20.52 -33.96
C LEU A 103 -7.59 -20.54 -33.81
N VAL A 104 -8.34 -20.15 -34.86
CA VAL A 104 -9.82 -20.10 -34.81
C VAL A 104 -10.40 -21.50 -34.61
N LEU A 105 -9.87 -22.50 -35.32
CA LEU A 105 -10.33 -23.88 -35.18
C LEU A 105 -10.02 -24.46 -33.79
N GLU A 106 -8.86 -24.12 -33.21
CA GLU A 106 -8.49 -24.54 -31.86
C GLU A 106 -9.34 -23.84 -30.80
N CYS A 107 -9.51 -22.52 -30.89
CA CYS A 107 -10.32 -21.75 -29.94
C CYS A 107 -11.77 -22.26 -29.86
N GLN A 108 -12.40 -22.55 -31.01
CA GLN A 108 -13.77 -23.07 -31.00
C GLN A 108 -13.88 -24.48 -30.38
N GLU A 109 -12.81 -25.30 -30.41
CA GLU A 109 -12.80 -26.60 -29.70
C GLU A 109 -12.89 -26.42 -28.18
N HIS A 110 -12.40 -25.29 -27.66
CA HIS A 110 -12.44 -24.93 -26.23
C HIS A 110 -13.60 -23.99 -25.87
N GLY A 111 -14.50 -23.70 -26.82
CA GLY A 111 -15.63 -22.79 -26.55
C GLY A 111 -15.24 -21.32 -26.51
N VAL A 112 -14.15 -20.94 -27.17
CA VAL A 112 -13.63 -19.57 -27.24
C VAL A 112 -13.84 -18.98 -28.63
N ALA A 113 -14.41 -17.78 -28.73
CA ALA A 113 -14.50 -17.01 -29.97
C ALA A 113 -13.35 -16.02 -30.10
N VAL A 114 -12.90 -15.83 -31.34
CA VAL A 114 -11.81 -14.90 -31.68
C VAL A 114 -12.38 -13.54 -32.07
N TYR A 115 -11.80 -12.51 -31.46
CA TYR A 115 -11.92 -11.10 -31.80
C TYR A 115 -10.60 -10.65 -32.46
N VAL A 116 -10.68 -9.96 -33.62
CA VAL A 116 -9.48 -9.63 -34.41
C VAL A 116 -9.12 -8.16 -34.34
N VAL A 117 -7.84 -7.86 -34.11
CA VAL A 117 -7.23 -6.55 -34.35
C VAL A 117 -6.44 -6.54 -35.65
N ALA A 118 -6.98 -5.89 -36.68
CA ALA A 118 -6.38 -5.80 -38.00
C ALA A 118 -5.49 -4.56 -38.12
N SER A 119 -4.19 -4.75 -38.33
CA SER A 119 -3.19 -3.67 -38.36
C SER A 119 -2.45 -3.62 -39.70
N ALA A 120 -2.26 -2.41 -40.24
CA ALA A 120 -1.31 -2.23 -41.35
C ALA A 120 0.12 -2.30 -40.79
N VAL A 121 1.05 -2.92 -41.53
CA VAL A 121 2.45 -3.01 -41.12
C VAL A 121 3.37 -2.44 -42.19
N SER A 122 4.29 -1.57 -41.78
CA SER A 122 5.30 -0.98 -42.67
C SER A 122 6.51 -1.89 -42.82
N GLU A 123 6.70 -2.45 -44.01
CA GLU A 123 7.92 -3.19 -44.38
C GLU A 123 8.86 -2.34 -45.25
N ALA A 124 9.93 -2.94 -45.79
CA ALA A 124 10.90 -2.25 -46.66
C ALA A 124 10.28 -1.59 -47.92
N GLY A 125 9.01 -1.89 -48.23
CA GLY A 125 8.20 -1.27 -49.29
C GLY A 125 7.29 -0.11 -48.84
N GLY A 126 7.30 0.27 -47.56
CA GLY A 126 6.41 1.27 -46.96
C GLY A 126 5.03 0.71 -46.58
N TRP A 127 4.15 1.60 -46.12
CA TRP A 127 2.79 1.27 -45.70
C TRP A 127 1.91 0.76 -46.86
N PRO A 128 1.04 -0.25 -46.64
CA PRO A 128 0.02 -0.63 -47.62
C PRO A 128 -0.93 0.52 -47.89
N SER A 129 -1.41 0.75 -49.11
CA SER A 129 -2.42 1.80 -49.30
C SER A 129 -3.73 1.45 -48.56
N PRO A 130 -4.52 2.43 -48.10
CA PRO A 130 -5.82 2.17 -47.47
C PRO A 130 -6.74 1.26 -48.29
N GLU A 131 -6.74 1.39 -49.62
CA GLU A 131 -7.53 0.52 -50.51
C GLU A 131 -7.01 -0.91 -50.54
N PHE A 132 -5.69 -1.08 -50.56
CA PHE A 132 -5.08 -2.41 -50.53
C PHE A 132 -5.35 -3.10 -49.19
N PHE A 133 -5.18 -2.38 -48.09
CA PHE A 133 -5.50 -2.86 -46.74
C PHE A 133 -6.96 -3.30 -46.65
N ALA A 134 -7.90 -2.46 -47.09
CA ALA A 134 -9.32 -2.79 -47.11
C ALA A 134 -9.65 -4.00 -48.00
N GLU A 135 -9.00 -4.14 -49.16
CA GLU A 135 -9.20 -5.31 -50.04
C GLU A 135 -8.74 -6.61 -49.38
N GLN A 136 -7.59 -6.60 -48.69
CA GLN A 136 -7.12 -7.81 -48.00
C GLN A 136 -7.94 -8.08 -46.74
N LEU A 137 -8.29 -7.06 -45.96
CA LEU A 137 -9.17 -7.20 -44.81
C LEU A 137 -10.51 -7.82 -45.21
N LYS A 138 -11.11 -7.39 -46.32
CA LYS A 138 -12.36 -7.98 -46.84
C LYS A 138 -12.23 -9.48 -47.10
N LYS A 139 -11.10 -9.94 -47.63
CA LYS A 139 -10.86 -11.39 -47.87
C LYS A 139 -10.69 -12.16 -46.58
N ALA A 140 -10.10 -11.56 -45.56
CA ALA A 140 -10.04 -12.16 -44.24
C ALA A 140 -11.46 -12.24 -43.63
N VAL A 141 -12.26 -11.17 -43.72
CA VAL A 141 -13.65 -11.16 -43.20
C VAL A 141 -14.50 -12.24 -43.87
N GLU A 142 -14.52 -12.32 -45.21
CA GLU A 142 -15.24 -13.35 -45.97
C GLU A 142 -14.86 -14.77 -45.51
N ARG A 143 -13.57 -15.00 -45.20
CA ARG A 143 -13.10 -16.31 -44.77
C ARG A 143 -13.66 -16.73 -43.40
N TYR A 144 -14.03 -15.78 -42.54
CA TYR A 144 -14.41 -16.03 -41.15
C TYR A 144 -15.83 -15.56 -40.80
N ASP A 145 -16.64 -15.14 -41.76
CA ASP A 145 -17.98 -14.62 -41.47
C ASP A 145 -19.04 -15.71 -41.28
N GLY A 146 -18.79 -16.95 -41.70
CA GLY A 146 -19.69 -18.08 -41.48
C GLY A 146 -21.01 -17.98 -42.24
N ASP A 147 -21.07 -17.25 -43.36
CA ASP A 147 -22.28 -17.12 -44.18
C ASP A 147 -22.50 -18.32 -45.13
N GLY A 148 -21.51 -19.21 -45.24
CA GLY A 148 -21.48 -20.39 -46.09
C GLY A 148 -20.75 -20.22 -47.42
N VAL A 149 -20.17 -19.05 -47.71
CA VAL A 149 -19.43 -18.71 -48.94
C VAL A 149 -17.96 -18.53 -48.62
N ASP A 150 -17.08 -19.31 -49.28
CA ASP A 150 -15.62 -19.24 -49.14
C ASP A 150 -15.05 -19.24 -47.69
N ASP A 151 -15.88 -19.66 -46.73
CA ASP A 151 -15.55 -19.86 -45.32
C ASP A 151 -14.39 -20.83 -45.10
N LEU A 152 -13.67 -20.61 -43.99
CA LEU A 152 -12.76 -21.57 -43.41
C LEU A 152 -13.47 -22.92 -43.18
N PRO A 153 -12.99 -24.02 -43.80
CA PRO A 153 -13.60 -25.33 -43.58
C PRO A 153 -13.56 -25.76 -42.10
N GLY A 154 -14.74 -26.03 -41.53
CA GLY A 154 -14.88 -26.43 -40.12
C GLY A 154 -15.17 -25.27 -39.16
N LEU A 155 -15.31 -24.04 -39.67
CA LEU A 155 -15.71 -22.87 -38.89
C LEU A 155 -17.09 -23.09 -38.26
N VAL A 156 -17.16 -22.96 -36.93
CA VAL A 156 -18.41 -22.97 -36.16
C VAL A 156 -18.63 -21.63 -35.47
N TYR A 157 -17.56 -20.96 -35.03
CA TYR A 157 -17.60 -19.64 -34.40
C TYR A 157 -17.09 -18.58 -35.36
N PRO A 158 -17.97 -17.80 -36.00
CA PRO A 158 -17.55 -16.76 -36.92
C PRO A 158 -16.89 -15.59 -36.18
N ILE A 159 -15.96 -14.90 -36.83
CA ILE A 159 -15.34 -13.68 -36.29
C ILE A 159 -16.28 -12.51 -36.56
N ARG A 160 -16.97 -12.06 -35.50
CA ARG A 160 -17.95 -10.97 -35.57
C ARG A 160 -17.40 -9.61 -35.18
N TYR A 161 -16.26 -9.54 -34.52
CA TYR A 161 -15.72 -8.28 -33.99
C TYR A 161 -14.35 -8.00 -34.60
N TRP A 162 -14.21 -6.78 -35.14
CA TRP A 162 -13.02 -6.33 -35.86
C TRP A 162 -12.58 -4.96 -35.36
N GLU A 163 -11.36 -4.88 -34.84
CA GLU A 163 -10.69 -3.64 -34.43
C GLU A 163 -9.72 -3.19 -35.51
N ILE A 164 -9.76 -1.91 -35.86
CA ILE A 164 -8.87 -1.36 -36.88
C ILE A 164 -7.71 -0.65 -36.21
N PHE A 165 -6.54 -1.29 -36.27
CA PHE A 165 -5.26 -0.94 -35.63
C PHE A 165 -5.24 -1.12 -34.11
N ASN A 166 -4.05 -1.31 -33.55
CA ASN A 166 -3.83 -1.32 -32.09
C ASN A 166 -3.18 -0.02 -31.61
N GLU A 167 -3.81 0.70 -30.69
CA GLU A 167 -3.25 1.91 -30.06
C GLU A 167 -2.67 2.93 -31.05
N PHE A 168 -3.42 3.26 -32.11
CA PHE A 168 -2.94 4.22 -33.10
C PHE A 168 -2.75 5.62 -32.51
N GLU A 169 -1.54 6.14 -32.64
CA GLU A 169 -1.22 7.53 -32.34
C GLU A 169 -0.36 8.12 -33.47
N GLU A 170 -0.76 9.28 -33.99
CA GLU A 170 -0.12 9.94 -35.12
C GLU A 170 1.41 10.04 -34.93
N ASN A 171 2.13 9.47 -35.90
CA ASN A 171 3.58 9.52 -35.99
C ASN A 171 4.33 9.03 -34.73
N LYS A 172 3.78 8.06 -34.01
CA LYS A 172 4.40 7.43 -32.83
C LYS A 172 4.35 5.91 -32.89
N GLY A 173 5.21 5.26 -32.09
CA GLY A 173 5.26 3.80 -32.00
C GLY A 173 5.53 3.13 -33.36
N PRO A 174 4.81 2.06 -33.73
CA PRO A 174 4.92 1.46 -35.06
C PRO A 174 4.34 2.34 -36.16
N TRP A 175 3.51 3.34 -35.82
CA TRP A 175 2.73 4.18 -36.72
C TRP A 175 3.50 5.39 -37.28
N VAL A 176 4.83 5.39 -37.17
CA VAL A 176 5.69 6.47 -37.69
C VAL A 176 5.46 6.65 -39.19
N GLY A 177 5.13 7.89 -39.59
CA GLY A 177 4.84 8.25 -40.97
C GLY A 177 3.37 8.15 -41.38
N LEU A 178 2.45 7.76 -40.49
CA LEU A 178 1.01 7.89 -40.69
C LEU A 178 0.45 9.10 -39.91
N THR A 179 -0.47 9.81 -40.55
CA THR A 179 -1.21 10.95 -39.98
C THR A 179 -2.61 10.57 -39.53
N TRP A 180 -3.29 11.45 -38.80
CA TRP A 180 -4.72 11.29 -38.49
C TRP A 180 -5.58 11.20 -39.75
N GLU A 181 -5.24 11.93 -40.82
CA GLU A 181 -5.94 11.86 -42.11
C GLU A 181 -5.78 10.48 -42.76
N ASP A 182 -4.58 9.91 -42.69
CA ASP A 182 -4.31 8.56 -43.21
C ASP A 182 -5.12 7.52 -42.42
N TYR A 183 -5.10 7.59 -41.08
CA TYR A 183 -5.86 6.66 -40.24
C TYR A 183 -7.38 6.75 -40.48
N VAL A 184 -7.94 7.95 -40.61
CA VAL A 184 -9.35 8.14 -40.94
C VAL A 184 -9.71 7.46 -42.26
N GLU A 185 -8.82 7.49 -43.25
CA GLU A 185 -9.03 6.80 -44.53
C GLU A 185 -8.92 5.28 -44.40
N TYR A 186 -7.92 4.76 -43.67
CA TYR A 186 -7.84 3.33 -43.34
C TYR A 186 -9.13 2.86 -42.67
N TYR A 187 -9.60 3.59 -41.65
CA TYR A 187 -10.80 3.24 -40.91
C TYR A 187 -12.04 3.23 -41.79
N ARG A 188 -12.27 4.29 -42.57
CA ARG A 188 -13.42 4.42 -43.48
C ARG A 188 -13.49 3.26 -44.47
N LEU A 189 -12.38 2.94 -45.13
CA LEU A 189 -12.35 1.86 -46.12
C LEU A 189 -12.42 0.49 -45.47
N ALA A 190 -11.80 0.31 -44.30
CA ALA A 190 -11.91 -0.92 -43.53
C ALA A 190 -13.35 -1.18 -43.07
N TYR A 191 -14.05 -0.17 -42.53
CA TYR A 191 -15.45 -0.29 -42.14
C TYR A 191 -16.32 -0.72 -43.32
N GLN A 192 -16.18 -0.05 -44.47
CA GLN A 192 -16.91 -0.39 -45.69
C GLN A 192 -16.61 -1.82 -46.15
N ALA A 193 -15.34 -2.22 -46.14
CA ALA A 193 -14.92 -3.56 -46.52
C ALA A 193 -15.50 -4.64 -45.61
N VAL A 194 -15.44 -4.44 -44.29
CA VAL A 194 -16.00 -5.37 -43.29
C VAL A 194 -17.51 -5.48 -43.47
N LYS A 195 -18.23 -4.36 -43.58
CA LYS A 195 -19.69 -4.36 -43.75
C LYS A 195 -20.16 -4.92 -45.09
N GLU A 196 -19.34 -4.82 -46.14
CA GLU A 196 -19.66 -5.38 -47.46
C GLU A 196 -19.53 -6.91 -47.47
N ALA A 197 -18.53 -7.46 -46.78
CA ALA A 197 -18.39 -8.91 -46.61
C ALA A 197 -19.41 -9.44 -45.57
N CYS A 198 -19.42 -8.85 -44.38
CA CYS A 198 -20.21 -9.27 -43.24
C CYS A 198 -21.02 -8.10 -42.66
N PRO A 199 -22.29 -7.90 -43.09
CA PRO A 199 -23.14 -6.83 -42.57
C PRO A 199 -23.39 -6.87 -41.06
N GLU A 200 -23.37 -8.07 -40.48
CA GLU A 200 -23.59 -8.32 -39.05
C GLU A 200 -22.32 -8.11 -38.19
N CYS A 201 -21.15 -8.00 -38.81
CA CYS A 201 -19.88 -7.83 -38.10
C CYS A 201 -19.79 -6.42 -37.51
N GLN A 202 -19.25 -6.31 -36.30
CA GLN A 202 -19.05 -5.07 -35.55
C GLN A 202 -17.62 -4.56 -35.75
N VAL A 203 -17.48 -3.25 -35.93
CA VAL A 203 -16.20 -2.60 -36.20
C VAL A 203 -15.90 -1.53 -35.15
N ALA A 204 -14.73 -1.63 -34.52
CA ALA A 204 -14.19 -0.62 -33.62
C ALA A 204 -13.01 0.13 -34.27
N PRO A 205 -12.83 1.42 -33.96
CA PRO A 205 -11.57 2.09 -34.22
C PRO A 205 -10.46 1.49 -33.35
N SER A 206 -9.24 1.94 -33.58
CA SER A 206 -8.10 1.52 -32.80
C SER A 206 -8.34 1.70 -31.31
N SER A 207 -7.87 0.73 -30.53
CA SER A 207 -7.94 0.79 -29.08
C SER A 207 -7.44 2.12 -28.51
N MET A 208 -8.26 2.70 -27.65
CA MET A 208 -7.95 3.96 -27.00
C MET A 208 -7.29 3.69 -25.65
N VAL A 209 -6.04 4.14 -25.47
CA VAL A 209 -5.30 3.99 -24.21
C VAL A 209 -5.68 5.13 -23.26
N GLY A 210 -6.50 4.87 -22.25
CA GLY A 210 -7.02 5.92 -21.38
C GLY A 210 -8.03 6.86 -22.05
N PRO A 211 -8.65 7.81 -21.31
CA PRO A 211 -9.69 8.68 -21.85
C PRO A 211 -9.09 9.80 -22.76
N HIS A 212 -8.39 9.40 -23.82
CA HIS A 212 -7.73 10.25 -24.80
C HIS A 212 -8.62 10.49 -26.02
N ARG A 213 -9.01 11.75 -26.25
CA ARG A 213 -10.09 12.08 -27.20
C ARG A 213 -9.70 12.01 -28.66
N GLU A 214 -8.42 11.98 -28.98
CA GLU A 214 -7.85 12.30 -30.29
C GLU A 214 -8.41 11.41 -31.40
N ILE A 215 -8.39 10.10 -31.21
CA ILE A 215 -8.80 9.13 -32.23
C ILE A 215 -10.29 9.18 -32.53
N LEU A 216 -11.12 9.22 -31.47
CA LEU A 216 -12.57 9.31 -31.62
C LEU A 216 -12.97 10.67 -32.19
N GLN A 217 -12.34 11.76 -31.73
CA GLN A 217 -12.59 13.10 -32.26
C GLN A 217 -12.26 13.18 -33.76
N ALA A 218 -11.14 12.59 -34.21
CA ALA A 218 -10.78 12.58 -35.63
C ALA A 218 -11.85 11.89 -36.50
N LEU A 219 -12.42 10.79 -36.02
CA LEU A 219 -13.50 10.09 -36.70
C LEU A 219 -14.83 10.86 -36.66
N VAL A 220 -15.18 11.46 -35.52
CA VAL A 220 -16.37 12.31 -35.40
C VAL A 220 -16.26 13.55 -36.31
N ASP A 221 -15.11 14.21 -36.34
CA ASP A 221 -14.85 15.37 -37.21
C ASP A 221 -14.90 15.00 -38.71
N ALA A 222 -14.53 13.75 -39.04
CA ALA A 222 -14.66 13.19 -40.37
C ALA A 222 -16.09 12.72 -40.72
N GLY A 223 -17.05 12.84 -39.79
CA GLY A 223 -18.44 12.45 -39.99
C GLY A 223 -18.71 10.94 -39.89
N LEU A 224 -17.84 10.19 -39.21
CA LEU A 224 -17.86 8.73 -39.12
C LEU A 224 -18.48 8.20 -37.81
N SER A 225 -19.20 9.03 -37.05
CA SER A 225 -19.81 8.63 -35.77
C SER A 225 -20.78 7.44 -35.90
N ASP A 226 -21.51 7.36 -37.02
CA ASP A 226 -22.43 6.26 -37.32
C ASP A 226 -21.69 5.00 -37.79
N GLU A 227 -20.43 5.14 -38.23
CA GLU A 227 -19.54 4.06 -38.70
C GLU A 227 -18.66 3.51 -37.56
N ILE A 228 -19.00 3.77 -36.30
CA ILE A 228 -18.38 3.16 -35.11
C ILE A 228 -19.42 2.26 -34.46
N ASP A 229 -19.20 0.94 -34.44
CA ASP A 229 -20.16 0.00 -33.86
C ASP A 229 -19.91 -0.20 -32.35
N PHE A 230 -18.64 -0.22 -31.93
CA PHE A 230 -18.22 -0.32 -30.53
C PHE A 230 -16.89 0.40 -30.30
N ILE A 231 -16.53 0.62 -29.04
CA ILE A 231 -15.28 1.27 -28.61
C ILE A 231 -14.34 0.22 -28.02
N ALA A 232 -13.13 0.09 -28.57
CA ALA A 232 -12.04 -0.66 -27.96
C ALA A 232 -11.26 0.26 -27.00
N TYR A 233 -11.03 -0.18 -25.76
CA TYR A 233 -10.44 0.62 -24.70
C TYR A 233 -9.35 -0.17 -23.98
N HIS A 234 -8.21 0.47 -23.74
CA HIS A 234 -7.06 -0.07 -23.01
C HIS A 234 -6.77 0.78 -21.78
N PHE A 235 -6.36 0.14 -20.68
CA PHE A 235 -5.93 0.87 -19.49
C PHE A 235 -4.95 0.10 -18.61
N TYR A 236 -3.93 0.78 -18.08
CA TYR A 236 -2.77 0.13 -17.46
C TYR A 236 -2.45 0.66 -16.04
N GLU A 237 -3.49 1.09 -15.31
CA GLU A 237 -3.39 1.56 -13.91
C GLU A 237 -4.46 0.91 -13.02
N GLU A 238 -4.54 1.29 -11.74
CA GLU A 238 -5.36 0.63 -10.71
C GLU A 238 -6.87 0.73 -10.95
N TYR A 239 -7.33 1.81 -11.57
CA TYR A 239 -8.74 2.05 -11.87
C TYR A 239 -8.93 2.61 -13.27
N LEU A 240 -9.88 2.07 -14.02
CA LEU A 240 -10.07 2.28 -15.47
C LEU A 240 -10.51 3.69 -15.91
N ARG A 241 -10.64 4.65 -14.98
CA ARG A 241 -11.14 6.03 -15.20
C ARG A 241 -12.46 6.10 -15.99
N VAL A 242 -13.37 5.18 -15.65
CA VAL A 242 -14.67 4.97 -16.33
C VAL A 242 -15.48 6.26 -16.43
N ASP A 243 -15.55 7.07 -15.37
CA ASP A 243 -16.35 8.31 -15.38
C ASP A 243 -15.86 9.31 -16.44
N GLU A 244 -14.55 9.42 -16.60
CA GLU A 244 -13.95 10.31 -17.59
C GLU A 244 -14.19 9.81 -19.01
N LEU A 245 -14.09 8.50 -19.22
CA LEU A 245 -14.43 7.87 -20.49
C LEU A 245 -15.89 8.09 -20.87
N VAL A 246 -16.83 7.81 -19.95
CA VAL A 246 -18.27 7.97 -20.20
C VAL A 246 -18.62 9.43 -20.50
N ASN A 247 -18.00 10.38 -19.79
CA ASN A 247 -18.18 11.80 -20.09
C ASN A 247 -17.61 12.19 -21.46
N LEU A 248 -16.42 11.69 -21.80
CA LEU A 248 -15.81 11.91 -23.11
C LEU A 248 -16.68 11.36 -24.25
N LEU A 249 -17.22 10.15 -24.10
CA LEU A 249 -18.12 9.57 -25.10
C LEU A 249 -19.40 10.40 -25.24
N ARG A 250 -19.97 10.88 -24.13
CA ARG A 250 -21.13 11.79 -24.17
C ARG A 250 -20.84 13.09 -24.89
N ASP A 251 -19.66 13.68 -24.66
CA ASP A 251 -19.23 14.91 -25.32
C ASP A 251 -19.04 14.73 -26.83
N LEU A 252 -18.64 13.53 -27.26
CA LEU A 252 -18.50 13.16 -28.68
C LEU A 252 -19.80 12.65 -29.32
N GLY A 253 -20.88 12.49 -28.55
CA GLY A 253 -22.14 11.92 -29.03
C GLY A 253 -22.09 10.40 -29.27
N LEU A 254 -21.19 9.70 -28.58
CA LEU A 254 -20.93 8.26 -28.68
C LEU A 254 -21.36 7.49 -27.42
N GLN A 255 -22.13 8.10 -26.51
CA GLN A 255 -22.51 7.48 -25.23
C GLN A 255 -23.33 6.17 -25.35
N ASP A 256 -23.95 5.94 -26.50
CA ASP A 256 -24.77 4.75 -26.76
C ASP A 256 -23.97 3.60 -27.41
N LYS A 257 -22.67 3.80 -27.65
CA LYS A 257 -21.80 2.78 -28.23
C LYS A 257 -21.30 1.82 -27.14
N PRO A 258 -21.40 0.50 -27.32
CA PRO A 258 -20.85 -0.47 -26.38
C PRO A 258 -19.33 -0.34 -26.26
N ILE A 259 -18.80 -0.61 -25.07
CA ILE A 259 -17.38 -0.48 -24.78
C ILE A 259 -16.80 -1.88 -24.51
N TRP A 260 -15.69 -2.20 -25.13
CA TRP A 260 -14.90 -3.40 -24.87
C TRP A 260 -13.57 -2.97 -24.26
N LEU A 261 -13.30 -3.42 -23.03
CA LEU A 261 -11.97 -3.32 -22.45
C LEU A 261 -11.15 -4.50 -23.02
N THR A 262 -10.31 -4.21 -24.00
CA THR A 262 -9.63 -5.22 -24.82
C THR A 262 -8.23 -5.57 -24.32
N GLU A 263 -7.65 -4.70 -23.50
CA GLU A 263 -6.44 -4.97 -22.72
C GLU A 263 -6.52 -4.19 -21.40
N SER A 264 -6.12 -4.82 -20.31
CA SER A 264 -5.92 -4.12 -19.03
C SER A 264 -4.77 -4.70 -18.22
N GLN A 265 -4.10 -3.83 -17.46
CA GLN A 265 -2.97 -4.22 -16.59
C GLN A 265 -3.11 -3.56 -15.22
N PHE A 266 -3.30 -4.37 -14.19
CA PHE A 266 -3.38 -3.92 -12.80
C PHE A 266 -2.06 -4.22 -12.08
N GLY A 267 -1.57 -3.26 -11.29
CA GLY A 267 -0.25 -3.38 -10.66
C GLY A 267 0.92 -2.95 -11.54
N GLY A 268 0.63 -2.27 -12.66
CA GLY A 268 1.60 -1.53 -13.47
C GLY A 268 1.94 -2.16 -14.81
N MET A 269 2.30 -1.31 -15.77
CA MET A 269 2.65 -1.73 -17.14
C MET A 269 4.08 -2.29 -17.23
N GLU A 270 5.07 -1.46 -16.91
CA GLU A 270 6.49 -1.82 -16.98
C GLU A 270 7.03 -2.40 -15.68
N ARG A 271 6.58 -1.86 -14.55
CA ARG A 271 7.08 -2.21 -13.21
C ARG A 271 5.91 -2.60 -12.33
N ALA A 272 6.09 -3.71 -11.63
CA ALA A 272 5.17 -4.19 -10.63
C ALA A 272 5.04 -3.22 -9.45
N TYR A 273 3.81 -2.95 -9.02
CA TYR A 273 3.48 -2.27 -7.78
C TYR A 273 2.16 -2.81 -7.21
N GLY A 274 1.91 -2.51 -5.93
CA GLY A 274 0.79 -3.07 -5.18
C GLY A 274 1.03 -4.51 -4.75
N SER A 275 0.46 -4.91 -3.61
CA SER A 275 0.44 -6.31 -3.21
C SER A 275 -0.48 -7.14 -4.11
N GLU A 276 -0.33 -8.45 -4.08
CA GLU A 276 -1.16 -9.36 -4.87
C GLU A 276 -2.65 -9.20 -4.56
N GLU A 277 -2.99 -8.91 -3.29
CA GLU A 277 -4.36 -8.57 -2.87
C GLU A 277 -4.84 -7.26 -3.50
N GLN A 278 -3.98 -6.24 -3.52
CA GLN A 278 -4.35 -4.94 -4.10
C GLN A 278 -4.63 -5.09 -5.60
N VAL A 279 -3.79 -5.85 -6.31
CA VAL A 279 -4.00 -6.14 -7.74
C VAL A 279 -5.31 -6.88 -7.96
N ALA A 280 -5.62 -7.90 -7.15
CA ALA A 280 -6.88 -8.63 -7.23
C ALA A 280 -8.10 -7.75 -6.94
N GLU A 281 -8.01 -6.88 -5.93
CA GLU A 281 -9.07 -5.92 -5.60
C GLU A 281 -9.26 -4.86 -6.68
N TRP A 282 -8.18 -4.30 -7.23
CA TRP A 282 -8.22 -3.31 -8.30
C TRP A 282 -8.85 -3.90 -9.55
N LEU A 283 -8.48 -5.11 -9.93
CA LEU A 283 -9.09 -5.85 -11.04
C LEU A 283 -10.59 -6.01 -10.84
N ALA A 284 -11.01 -6.54 -9.68
CA ALA A 284 -12.42 -6.82 -9.44
C ALA A 284 -13.28 -5.56 -9.32
N LYS A 285 -12.84 -4.58 -8.52
CA LYS A 285 -13.57 -3.31 -8.36
C LYS A 285 -13.67 -2.57 -9.70
N SER A 286 -12.60 -2.56 -10.48
CA SER A 286 -12.57 -1.93 -11.80
C SER A 286 -13.50 -2.60 -12.80
N TYR A 287 -13.48 -3.93 -12.89
CA TYR A 287 -14.34 -4.65 -13.83
C TYR A 287 -15.81 -4.54 -13.47
N VAL A 288 -16.17 -4.68 -12.19
CA VAL A 288 -17.55 -4.46 -11.74
C VAL A 288 -18.00 -3.05 -12.06
N TYR A 289 -17.18 -2.05 -11.78
CA TYR A 289 -17.51 -0.65 -12.07
C TYR A 289 -17.65 -0.38 -13.57
N ALA A 290 -16.80 -0.98 -14.39
CA ALA A 290 -16.86 -0.87 -15.85
C ALA A 290 -18.12 -1.51 -16.42
N LEU A 291 -18.43 -2.76 -16.04
CA LEU A 291 -19.63 -3.48 -16.49
C LEU A 291 -20.91 -2.73 -16.07
N ALA A 292 -20.94 -2.17 -14.85
CA ALA A 292 -22.04 -1.34 -14.38
C ALA A 292 -22.24 -0.02 -15.14
N ASN A 293 -21.24 0.41 -15.93
CA ASN A 293 -21.23 1.68 -16.65
C ASN A 293 -21.10 1.49 -18.18
N GLY A 294 -21.58 0.36 -18.71
CA GLY A 294 -21.79 0.18 -20.15
C GLY A 294 -20.68 -0.58 -20.88
N PHE A 295 -19.66 -1.08 -20.18
CA PHE A 295 -18.75 -2.06 -20.76
C PHE A 295 -19.48 -3.38 -20.98
N GLN A 296 -19.29 -3.97 -22.15
CA GLN A 296 -19.87 -5.26 -22.55
C GLN A 296 -18.91 -6.40 -22.31
N VAL A 297 -17.61 -6.19 -22.55
CA VAL A 297 -16.57 -7.20 -22.34
C VAL A 297 -15.40 -6.58 -21.59
N VAL A 298 -14.87 -7.31 -20.62
CA VAL A 298 -13.63 -6.99 -19.90
C VAL A 298 -12.64 -8.13 -20.01
N MET A 299 -11.37 -7.81 -20.25
CA MET A 299 -10.31 -8.82 -20.28
C MET A 299 -8.97 -8.28 -19.75
N PRO A 300 -8.17 -9.13 -19.07
CA PRO A 300 -6.78 -8.81 -18.77
C PRO A 300 -5.98 -8.76 -20.08
N SER A 301 -4.80 -8.14 -20.06
CA SER A 301 -3.94 -8.13 -21.26
C SER A 301 -3.41 -9.52 -21.59
N GLU A 302 -3.07 -10.32 -20.57
CA GLU A 302 -2.55 -11.68 -20.70
C GLU A 302 -3.00 -12.53 -19.50
N LEU A 303 -3.29 -13.82 -19.71
CA LEU A 303 -3.66 -14.74 -18.62
C LEU A 303 -2.44 -15.29 -17.88
N VAL A 304 -1.44 -15.76 -18.62
CA VAL A 304 -0.24 -16.42 -18.10
C VAL A 304 1.00 -15.55 -18.32
N ALA A 305 1.79 -15.34 -17.28
CA ALA A 305 3.02 -14.57 -17.39
C ALA A 305 4.08 -15.31 -18.22
N HIS A 306 4.68 -14.60 -19.18
CA HIS A 306 5.82 -15.07 -19.93
C HIS A 306 7.12 -14.40 -19.43
N PRO A 307 8.28 -15.11 -19.40
CA PRO A 307 9.55 -14.53 -18.94
C PRO A 307 9.99 -13.26 -19.69
N ASP A 308 9.59 -13.14 -20.96
CA ASP A 308 9.93 -11.98 -21.82
C ASP A 308 9.03 -10.77 -21.60
N PHE A 309 7.98 -10.89 -20.79
CA PHE A 309 7.13 -9.75 -20.46
C PHE A 309 7.80 -8.80 -19.46
N PRO A 310 7.50 -7.48 -19.53
CA PRO A 310 7.89 -6.53 -18.50
C PRO A 310 7.37 -6.95 -17.11
N ASP A 311 8.08 -6.52 -16.07
CA ASP A 311 7.78 -6.90 -14.68
C ASP A 311 6.33 -6.57 -14.29
N GLY A 312 5.81 -5.43 -14.75
CA GLY A 312 4.43 -5.00 -14.53
C GLY A 312 3.39 -5.93 -15.19
N LEU A 313 3.52 -6.18 -16.49
CA LEU A 313 2.64 -7.11 -17.20
C LEU A 313 2.66 -8.52 -16.58
N ARG A 314 3.83 -9.06 -16.22
CA ARG A 314 3.91 -10.36 -15.50
C ARG A 314 3.17 -10.33 -14.17
N TRP A 315 3.23 -9.20 -13.46
CA TRP A 315 2.56 -9.02 -12.18
C TRP A 315 1.04 -8.91 -12.32
N SER A 316 0.56 -8.36 -13.44
CA SER A 316 -0.87 -8.26 -13.76
C SER A 316 -1.50 -9.56 -14.25
N CYS A 317 -0.70 -10.54 -14.71
CA CYS A 317 -1.22 -11.82 -15.19
C CYS A 317 -1.97 -12.57 -14.07
N LEU A 318 -2.86 -13.49 -14.43
CA LEU A 318 -3.60 -14.31 -13.46
C LEU A 318 -2.77 -15.50 -12.97
N VAL A 319 -1.87 -15.99 -13.82
CA VAL A 319 -0.97 -17.11 -13.53
C VAL A 319 0.48 -16.65 -13.77
N ASP A 320 1.39 -17.00 -12.86
CA ASP A 320 2.81 -16.67 -13.01
C ASP A 320 3.55 -17.58 -14.01
N GLU A 321 4.81 -17.27 -14.29
CA GLU A 321 5.66 -18.01 -15.23
C GLU A 321 5.98 -19.45 -14.80
N HIS A 322 5.55 -19.86 -13.60
CA HIS A 322 5.72 -21.20 -13.04
C HIS A 322 4.41 -22.00 -13.01
N GLY A 323 3.30 -21.42 -13.48
CA GLY A 323 1.98 -22.05 -13.45
C GLY A 323 1.25 -21.86 -12.10
N THR A 324 1.72 -20.97 -11.24
CA THR A 324 1.06 -20.65 -9.97
C THR A 324 -0.07 -19.66 -10.19
N LYS A 325 -1.28 -20.02 -9.78
CA LYS A 325 -2.46 -19.15 -9.80
C LYS A 325 -2.36 -18.07 -8.73
N ARG A 326 -2.49 -16.81 -9.13
CA ARG A 326 -2.43 -15.62 -8.25
C ARG A 326 -3.79 -15.31 -7.62
N LEU A 327 -3.85 -14.40 -6.66
CA LEU A 327 -5.13 -13.93 -6.10
C LEU A 327 -6.05 -13.28 -7.15
N SER A 328 -5.47 -12.64 -8.17
CA SER A 328 -6.20 -12.12 -9.32
C SER A 328 -6.92 -13.22 -10.10
N TYR A 329 -6.37 -14.44 -10.16
CA TYR A 329 -7.05 -15.60 -10.76
C TYR A 329 -8.36 -15.91 -10.04
N TYR A 330 -8.33 -16.07 -8.71
CA TYR A 330 -9.53 -16.41 -7.94
C TYR A 330 -10.55 -15.27 -7.90
N ALA A 331 -10.07 -14.03 -7.93
CA ALA A 331 -10.93 -12.85 -8.11
C ALA A 331 -11.65 -12.90 -9.46
N TYR A 332 -10.92 -13.21 -10.54
CA TYR A 332 -11.49 -13.30 -11.88
C TYR A 332 -12.47 -14.47 -12.02
N GLU A 333 -12.13 -15.64 -11.48
CA GLU A 333 -13.01 -16.80 -11.38
C GLU A 333 -14.32 -16.44 -10.66
N THR A 334 -14.24 -15.73 -9.53
CA THR A 334 -15.44 -15.30 -8.78
C THR A 334 -16.28 -14.30 -9.59
N LEU A 335 -15.66 -13.36 -10.32
CA LEU A 335 -16.39 -12.43 -11.18
C LEU A 335 -17.15 -13.17 -12.27
N ILE A 336 -16.51 -14.12 -12.95
CA ILE A 336 -17.15 -14.93 -13.99
C ILE A 336 -18.30 -15.73 -13.40
N GLU A 337 -18.08 -16.46 -12.31
CA GLU A 337 -19.12 -17.27 -11.66
C GLU A 337 -20.35 -16.43 -11.27
N LYS A 338 -20.13 -15.21 -10.78
CA LYS A 338 -21.20 -14.38 -10.21
C LYS A 338 -21.85 -13.44 -11.19
N LEU A 339 -21.14 -12.99 -12.23
CA LEU A 339 -21.59 -11.89 -13.10
C LEU A 339 -21.63 -12.23 -14.58
N ASP A 340 -21.06 -13.35 -15.04
CA ASP A 340 -21.15 -13.68 -16.46
C ASP A 340 -22.61 -13.94 -16.88
N ASP A 341 -22.93 -13.69 -18.15
CA ASP A 341 -24.30 -13.82 -18.69
C ASP A 341 -25.33 -12.91 -17.95
N PHE A 342 -24.91 -11.70 -17.53
CA PHE A 342 -25.84 -10.72 -16.97
C PHE A 342 -26.61 -9.99 -18.08
N THR A 343 -27.88 -9.71 -17.83
CA THR A 343 -28.81 -9.13 -18.81
C THR A 343 -29.16 -7.68 -18.52
N ASP A 344 -28.98 -7.24 -17.27
CA ASP A 344 -29.26 -5.89 -16.82
C ASP A 344 -28.42 -5.55 -15.59
N VAL A 345 -28.13 -4.27 -15.39
CA VAL A 345 -27.41 -3.78 -14.21
C VAL A 345 -27.99 -2.46 -13.73
N GLU A 346 -28.31 -2.41 -12.43
CA GLU A 346 -28.80 -1.23 -11.73
C GLU A 346 -27.71 -0.69 -10.78
N VAL A 347 -27.40 0.59 -10.91
CA VAL A 347 -26.48 1.30 -10.01
C VAL A 347 -27.26 1.80 -8.80
N LEU A 348 -27.01 1.22 -7.63
CA LEU A 348 -27.73 1.55 -6.38
C LEU A 348 -27.01 2.63 -5.56
N SER A 349 -25.68 2.62 -5.56
CA SER A 349 -24.83 3.63 -4.92
C SER A 349 -23.46 3.67 -5.59
N VAL A 350 -22.86 4.86 -5.65
CA VAL A 350 -21.50 5.06 -6.20
C VAL A 350 -20.74 5.94 -5.23
N GLY A 351 -19.56 5.47 -4.80
CA GLY A 351 -18.63 6.27 -4.02
C GLY A 351 -17.69 7.08 -4.92
N GLU A 352 -16.58 7.55 -4.37
CA GLU A 352 -15.54 8.28 -5.09
C GLU A 352 -14.29 7.41 -5.26
N ILE A 353 -13.64 7.51 -6.42
CA ILE A 353 -12.38 6.83 -6.71
C ILE A 353 -11.28 7.89 -6.76
N GLU A 354 -10.25 7.72 -5.92
CA GLU A 354 -9.06 8.57 -5.93
C GLU A 354 -7.83 7.78 -6.34
N VAL A 355 -7.07 8.30 -7.31
CA VAL A 355 -5.77 7.75 -7.72
C VAL A 355 -4.70 8.84 -7.61
N PRO A 356 -4.13 9.10 -6.41
CA PRO A 356 -3.13 10.15 -6.20
C PRO A 356 -1.78 9.86 -6.90
N GLY A 357 -1.55 8.61 -7.27
CA GLY A 357 -0.37 8.13 -7.99
C GLY A 357 -0.33 6.60 -8.05
N PRO A 358 0.64 6.02 -8.76
CA PRO A 358 0.78 4.57 -8.90
C PRO A 358 0.88 3.86 -7.54
N GLY A 359 0.14 2.77 -7.36
CA GLY A 359 -0.05 1.98 -6.15
C GLY A 359 -0.91 2.63 -5.07
N MET A 360 -1.45 3.84 -5.29
CA MET A 360 -2.15 4.62 -4.24
C MET A 360 -3.67 4.70 -4.45
N GLY A 361 -4.22 4.00 -5.44
CA GLY A 361 -5.65 4.00 -5.74
C GLY A 361 -6.50 3.55 -4.55
N ARG A 362 -7.52 4.33 -4.19
CA ARG A 362 -8.46 4.05 -3.11
C ARG A 362 -9.90 4.47 -3.47
N THR A 363 -10.86 3.80 -2.85
CA THR A 363 -12.29 4.16 -2.95
C THR A 363 -12.78 4.74 -1.63
N GLU A 364 -13.59 5.78 -1.69
CA GLU A 364 -14.29 6.38 -0.54
C GLU A 364 -15.80 6.30 -0.73
N GLY A 365 -16.56 6.06 0.33
CA GLY A 365 -18.01 5.87 0.25
C GLY A 365 -18.43 4.48 -0.24
N LEU A 366 -19.75 4.27 -0.31
CA LEU A 366 -20.35 2.98 -0.64
C LEU A 366 -20.60 2.84 -2.15
N PHE A 367 -20.10 1.75 -2.70
CA PHE A 367 -20.41 1.26 -4.03
C PHE A 367 -21.39 0.09 -3.91
N ALA A 368 -22.50 0.14 -4.64
CA ALA A 368 -23.50 -0.91 -4.65
C ALA A 368 -24.15 -1.02 -6.03
N PHE A 369 -24.13 -2.24 -6.58
CA PHE A 369 -24.66 -2.56 -7.90
C PHE A 369 -25.55 -3.79 -7.80
N LYS A 370 -26.49 -3.93 -8.73
CA LYS A 370 -27.38 -5.08 -8.83
C LYS A 370 -27.41 -5.56 -10.26
N PHE A 371 -26.81 -6.71 -10.49
CA PHE A 371 -26.78 -7.39 -11.77
C PHE A 371 -27.93 -8.39 -11.84
N ILE A 372 -28.55 -8.53 -13.01
CA ILE A 372 -29.55 -9.56 -13.29
C ILE A 372 -28.88 -10.68 -14.09
N VAL A 373 -28.46 -11.73 -13.39
CA VAL A 373 -27.74 -12.87 -13.94
C VAL A 373 -28.71 -14.05 -14.02
N LYS A 374 -28.97 -14.57 -15.23
CA LYS A 374 -29.90 -15.69 -15.45
C LYS A 374 -31.25 -15.52 -14.71
N ASP A 375 -31.88 -14.35 -14.89
CA ASP A 375 -33.13 -13.92 -14.24
C ASP A 375 -33.08 -13.80 -12.70
N ARG A 376 -31.88 -13.75 -12.09
CA ARG A 376 -31.71 -13.61 -10.64
C ARG A 376 -30.87 -12.38 -10.28
N PRO A 377 -31.24 -11.64 -9.23
CA PRO A 377 -30.44 -10.51 -8.78
C PRO A 377 -29.18 -10.99 -8.04
N VAL A 378 -28.02 -10.49 -8.45
CA VAL A 378 -26.74 -10.60 -7.77
C VAL A 378 -26.30 -9.18 -7.43
N TYR A 379 -26.14 -8.90 -6.14
CA TYR A 379 -25.70 -7.58 -5.69
C TYR A 379 -24.20 -7.59 -5.46
N VAL A 380 -23.51 -6.52 -5.85
CA VAL A 380 -22.08 -6.35 -5.58
C VAL A 380 -21.91 -5.08 -4.76
N VAL A 381 -21.29 -5.19 -3.58
CA VAL A 381 -21.13 -4.06 -2.65
C VAL A 381 -19.71 -3.98 -2.09
N TRP A 382 -19.22 -2.77 -1.87
CA TRP A 382 -18.01 -2.47 -1.10
C TRP A 382 -18.00 -1.02 -0.62
N GLY A 383 -17.16 -0.72 0.37
CA GLY A 383 -16.95 0.64 0.88
C GLY A 383 -17.90 1.05 2.01
N GLU A 384 -17.67 2.24 2.55
CA GLU A 384 -18.34 2.71 3.77
C GLU A 384 -19.64 3.46 3.45
N GLY A 385 -20.75 3.08 4.10
CA GLY A 385 -22.01 3.80 3.98
C GLY A 385 -23.23 2.97 4.40
N ASN A 386 -24.42 3.56 4.23
CA ASN A 386 -25.69 2.86 4.45
C ASN A 386 -26.03 2.00 3.24
N LEU A 387 -26.21 0.70 3.45
CA LEU A 387 -26.64 -0.21 2.39
C LEU A 387 -28.02 0.19 1.81
N PRO A 388 -28.24 -0.01 0.49
CA PRO A 388 -29.53 0.24 -0.16
C PRO A 388 -30.70 -0.42 0.56
N GLU A 389 -31.87 0.24 0.58
CA GLU A 389 -33.04 -0.24 1.33
C GLU A 389 -33.56 -1.62 0.91
N GLU A 390 -33.22 -2.07 -0.30
CA GLU A 390 -33.60 -3.37 -0.85
C GLU A 390 -32.72 -4.53 -0.36
N LEU A 391 -31.52 -4.24 0.17
CA LEU A 391 -30.66 -5.23 0.81
C LEU A 391 -31.12 -5.42 2.27
N LYS A 392 -32.17 -6.21 2.46
CA LYS A 392 -32.71 -6.57 3.79
C LYS A 392 -32.98 -8.06 3.90
N GLY A 393 -32.64 -8.63 5.05
CA GLY A 393 -32.80 -10.05 5.33
C GLY A 393 -31.52 -10.84 5.06
N THR A 394 -31.67 -12.13 4.79
CA THR A 394 -30.55 -13.07 4.72
C THR A 394 -30.10 -13.30 3.29
N PHE A 395 -28.80 -13.17 3.06
CA PHE A 395 -28.18 -13.36 1.76
C PHE A 395 -27.10 -14.43 1.83
N LYS A 396 -26.91 -15.13 0.72
CA LYS A 396 -25.69 -15.86 0.46
C LYS A 396 -24.65 -14.84 0.01
N VAL A 397 -23.56 -14.73 0.77
CA VAL A 397 -22.48 -13.78 0.57
C VAL A 397 -21.24 -14.53 0.11
N THR A 398 -20.70 -14.18 -1.04
CA THR A 398 -19.44 -14.68 -1.58
C THR A 398 -18.40 -13.57 -1.52
N ASN A 399 -17.23 -13.86 -0.95
CA ASN A 399 -16.11 -12.92 -0.95
C ASN A 399 -15.30 -13.01 -2.26
N LEU A 400 -14.33 -12.11 -2.44
CA LEU A 400 -13.49 -12.04 -3.64
C LEU A 400 -12.75 -13.36 -4.00
N ARG A 401 -12.54 -14.26 -3.04
CA ARG A 401 -11.82 -15.53 -3.25
C ARG A 401 -12.77 -16.73 -3.37
N GLY A 402 -14.06 -16.51 -3.66
CA GLY A 402 -15.08 -17.56 -3.76
C GLY A 402 -15.57 -18.12 -2.42
N GLY A 403 -15.15 -17.54 -1.28
CA GLY A 403 -15.57 -17.99 0.04
C GLY A 403 -17.02 -17.59 0.32
N GLU A 404 -17.89 -18.59 0.52
CA GLU A 404 -19.32 -18.38 0.71
C GLU A 404 -19.75 -18.51 2.17
N ARG A 405 -20.67 -17.64 2.60
CA ARG A 405 -21.37 -17.74 3.89
C ARG A 405 -22.77 -17.16 3.80
N ILE A 406 -23.62 -17.51 4.74
CA ILE A 406 -24.97 -16.94 4.84
C ILE A 406 -24.98 -15.90 5.94
N VAL A 407 -25.43 -14.68 5.63
CA VAL A 407 -25.33 -13.54 6.55
C VAL A 407 -26.63 -12.75 6.50
N ASP A 408 -27.11 -12.27 7.65
CA ASP A 408 -28.11 -11.21 7.66
C ASP A 408 -27.43 -9.89 7.27
N VAL A 409 -27.94 -9.21 6.26
CA VAL A 409 -27.30 -8.00 5.71
C VAL A 409 -27.10 -6.90 6.76
N SER A 410 -27.86 -6.89 7.85
CA SER A 410 -27.61 -5.96 8.97
C SER A 410 -26.22 -6.11 9.58
N GLU A 411 -25.57 -7.27 9.44
CA GLU A 411 -24.19 -7.54 9.88
C GLU A 411 -23.12 -6.99 8.91
N LEU A 412 -23.52 -6.50 7.73
CA LEU A 412 -22.60 -6.01 6.69
C LEU A 412 -22.41 -4.48 6.72
N GLN A 413 -22.90 -3.78 7.76
CA GLN A 413 -22.67 -2.34 7.91
C GLN A 413 -21.18 -2.03 8.09
N GLY A 414 -20.61 -1.20 7.21
CA GLY A 414 -19.18 -0.86 7.21
C GLY A 414 -18.27 -1.81 6.42
N CYS A 415 -18.81 -2.54 5.45
CA CYS A 415 -18.05 -3.48 4.63
C CYS A 415 -17.04 -2.77 3.71
N LEU A 416 -15.74 -2.85 4.03
CA LEU A 416 -14.66 -2.29 3.20
C LEU A 416 -14.35 -3.13 1.94
N ASP A 417 -14.57 -4.43 2.02
CA ASP A 417 -14.19 -5.39 0.99
C ASP A 417 -15.31 -5.61 -0.03
N ILE A 418 -14.96 -6.05 -1.24
CA ILE A 418 -15.94 -6.40 -2.27
C ILE A 418 -16.62 -7.74 -1.97
N LEU A 419 -17.95 -7.72 -1.94
CA LEU A 419 -18.80 -8.87 -1.68
C LEU A 419 -19.87 -9.03 -2.76
N PHE A 420 -20.19 -10.28 -3.08
CA PHE A 420 -21.28 -10.68 -3.97
C PHE A 420 -22.41 -11.25 -3.11
N LEU A 421 -23.62 -10.73 -3.23
CA LEU A 421 -24.77 -11.09 -2.42
C LEU A 421 -25.90 -11.64 -3.30
N GLU A 422 -26.31 -12.86 -3.04
CA GLU A 422 -27.43 -13.52 -3.70
C GLU A 422 -28.58 -13.70 -2.68
N PRO A 423 -29.79 -13.19 -2.94
CA PRO A 423 -30.90 -13.30 -1.99
C PRO A 423 -31.35 -14.75 -1.85
N LEU A 424 -31.49 -15.21 -0.60
CA LEU A 424 -32.04 -16.52 -0.29
C LEU A 424 -33.56 -16.40 -0.14
N GLY A 425 -34.33 -17.17 -0.93
CA GLY A 425 -35.78 -17.25 -0.75
C GLY A 425 -36.15 -17.75 0.65
N GLU A 426 -37.36 -17.40 1.11
CA GLU A 426 -37.94 -17.86 2.39
C GLU A 426 -38.16 -19.38 2.39
N GLU A 427 -37.09 -20.19 2.50
CA GLU A 427 -37.04 -21.58 2.97
C GLU A 427 -35.67 -22.19 2.59
N VAL A 428 -34.61 -21.79 3.30
CA VAL A 428 -33.41 -22.63 3.43
C VAL A 428 -33.05 -22.69 4.91
N VAL A 429 -33.29 -23.84 5.52
CA VAL A 429 -32.66 -24.19 6.79
C VAL A 429 -31.19 -24.43 6.47
N VAL A 430 -30.33 -23.54 6.97
CA VAL A 430 -28.88 -23.61 6.86
C VAL A 430 -28.42 -24.85 7.64
N GLU A 431 -27.76 -25.79 6.95
CA GLU A 431 -26.76 -26.62 7.65
C GLU A 431 -25.52 -25.73 7.81
N GLU A 432 -25.32 -25.16 9.00
CA GLU A 432 -24.06 -24.50 9.34
C GLU A 432 -22.94 -25.53 9.13
N ARG A 433 -21.97 -25.21 8.27
CA ARG A 433 -20.74 -25.98 8.23
C ARG A 433 -20.12 -25.91 9.62
N GLY A 434 -19.74 -27.04 10.17
CA GLY A 434 -19.11 -27.07 11.49
C GLY A 434 -17.76 -26.35 11.46
N SER A 435 -17.38 -25.73 12.57
CA SER A 435 -16.02 -25.24 12.76
C SER A 435 -15.03 -26.41 12.80
N SER A 436 -13.86 -26.26 12.20
CA SER A 436 -12.76 -27.23 12.29
C SER A 436 -11.49 -26.61 12.87
N SER A 437 -10.57 -27.45 13.35
CA SER A 437 -9.24 -27.02 13.81
C SER A 437 -8.19 -28.12 13.64
N ILE A 438 -6.93 -27.72 13.49
CA ILE A 438 -5.78 -28.63 13.51
C ILE A 438 -4.94 -28.35 14.75
N THR A 439 -4.54 -29.39 15.47
CA THR A 439 -3.39 -29.31 16.38
C THR A 439 -2.13 -29.71 15.62
N LEU A 440 -1.02 -29.03 15.88
CA LEU A 440 0.26 -29.31 15.22
C LEU A 440 1.41 -29.20 16.22
N SER A 441 2.33 -30.14 16.16
CA SER A 441 3.52 -30.19 16.99
C SER A 441 4.71 -30.76 16.23
N VAL A 442 5.91 -30.42 16.69
CA VAL A 442 7.18 -30.91 16.12
C VAL A 442 8.08 -31.40 17.23
N GLU A 443 8.68 -32.58 17.06
CA GLU A 443 9.62 -33.15 18.03
C GLU A 443 10.80 -33.83 17.30
N PRO A 444 12.06 -33.55 17.68
CA PRO A 444 12.47 -32.56 18.69
C PRO A 444 12.43 -31.13 18.13
N SER A 445 12.25 -30.14 19.01
CA SER A 445 12.17 -28.72 18.64
C SER A 445 13.53 -28.08 18.29
N THR A 446 14.63 -28.81 18.44
CA THR A 446 15.97 -28.41 17.98
C THR A 446 16.73 -29.62 17.44
N VAL A 447 17.30 -29.50 16.24
CA VAL A 447 18.06 -30.56 15.54
C VAL A 447 19.31 -30.00 14.86
N ALA A 448 20.25 -30.86 14.45
CA ALA A 448 21.31 -30.50 13.51
C ALA A 448 20.84 -30.68 12.05
N PRO A 449 21.48 -30.03 11.05
CA PRO A 449 21.19 -30.26 9.64
C PRO A 449 21.21 -31.75 9.25
N GLY A 450 20.14 -32.22 8.60
CA GLY A 450 19.94 -33.60 8.15
C GLY A 450 19.40 -34.58 9.21
N GLU A 451 19.34 -34.17 10.47
CA GLU A 451 18.63 -34.92 11.52
C GLU A 451 17.12 -34.82 11.32
N GLU A 452 16.39 -35.80 11.85
CA GLU A 452 14.95 -35.93 11.62
C GLU A 452 14.14 -35.12 12.63
N VAL A 453 13.10 -34.44 12.14
CA VAL A 453 12.05 -33.82 12.94
C VAL A 453 10.74 -34.51 12.57
N VAL A 454 10.01 -34.98 13.58
CA VAL A 454 8.70 -35.59 13.38
C VAL A 454 7.64 -34.50 13.60
N VAL A 455 6.82 -34.28 12.57
CA VAL A 455 5.63 -33.44 12.61
C VAL A 455 4.45 -34.32 12.95
N GLU A 456 3.71 -33.99 14.00
CA GLU A 456 2.48 -34.68 14.40
C GLU A 456 1.33 -33.68 14.51
N GLY A 457 0.16 -34.05 13.98
CA GLY A 457 -1.03 -33.23 14.11
C GLY A 457 -2.34 -34.01 14.11
N GLN A 458 -3.41 -33.34 14.47
CA GLN A 458 -4.75 -33.91 14.53
C GLN A 458 -5.81 -32.90 14.06
N LEU A 459 -6.61 -33.30 13.07
CA LEU A 459 -7.79 -32.59 12.61
C LEU A 459 -8.99 -32.86 13.55
N SER A 460 -9.70 -31.80 13.91
CA SER A 460 -10.90 -31.83 14.74
C SER A 460 -12.06 -31.13 14.01
N PRO A 461 -13.23 -31.77 13.87
CA PRO A 461 -13.53 -33.13 14.29
C PRO A 461 -12.74 -34.19 13.51
N PRO A 462 -12.61 -35.43 14.05
CA PRO A 462 -11.80 -36.46 13.43
C PRO A 462 -12.43 -36.94 12.13
N LEU A 463 -11.80 -36.61 11.01
CA LEU A 463 -12.19 -37.05 9.67
C LEU A 463 -11.10 -37.95 9.09
N LYS A 464 -11.47 -39.09 8.52
CA LYS A 464 -10.55 -40.09 7.94
C LYS A 464 -10.36 -39.84 6.46
N GLY A 465 -9.12 -39.89 5.98
CA GLY A 465 -8.84 -39.81 4.55
C GLY A 465 -8.73 -38.38 4.02
N GLU A 466 -8.77 -37.38 4.90
CA GLU A 466 -8.61 -35.97 4.54
C GLU A 466 -7.16 -35.67 4.22
N VAL A 467 -6.92 -34.86 3.18
CA VAL A 467 -5.58 -34.44 2.76
C VAL A 467 -5.22 -33.15 3.49
N VAL A 468 -4.15 -33.21 4.28
CA VAL A 468 -3.54 -32.05 4.95
C VAL A 468 -2.25 -31.72 4.24
N GLU A 469 -2.13 -30.47 3.80
CA GLU A 469 -0.94 -29.90 3.20
C GLU A 469 0.00 -29.40 4.31
N LEU A 470 1.27 -29.77 4.24
CA LEU A 470 2.33 -29.35 5.15
C LEU A 470 3.33 -28.48 4.38
N THR A 471 3.45 -27.20 4.75
CA THR A 471 4.41 -26.27 4.17
C THR A 471 5.52 -25.98 5.16
N PHE A 472 6.75 -26.30 4.78
CA PHE A 472 7.98 -26.09 5.56
C PHE A 472 8.67 -24.82 5.08
N THR A 473 8.67 -23.78 5.91
CA THR A 473 9.16 -22.44 5.58
C THR A 473 10.42 -22.11 6.40
N PRO A 474 11.63 -22.33 5.86
CA PRO A 474 12.87 -21.86 6.48
C PRO A 474 12.97 -20.34 6.45
N PHE A 475 13.50 -19.73 7.52
CA PHE A 475 13.74 -18.29 7.54
C PHE A 475 14.87 -17.91 6.57
N ARG A 476 14.59 -16.98 5.64
CA ARG A 476 15.46 -16.49 4.54
C ARG A 476 15.80 -17.53 3.45
N HIS A 477 15.01 -18.59 3.31
CA HIS A 477 15.19 -19.57 2.25
C HIS A 477 13.84 -20.01 1.66
N GLU A 478 13.87 -20.69 0.52
CA GLU A 478 12.68 -21.18 -0.17
C GLU A 478 11.92 -22.23 0.65
N ALA A 479 10.59 -22.16 0.60
CA ALA A 479 9.71 -23.13 1.22
C ALA A 479 9.64 -24.43 0.42
N SER A 480 9.22 -25.50 1.09
CA SER A 480 8.90 -26.79 0.45
C SER A 480 7.61 -27.33 1.03
N SER A 481 6.87 -28.13 0.25
CA SER A 481 5.59 -28.69 0.68
C SER A 481 5.57 -30.21 0.63
N ALA A 482 4.69 -30.80 1.43
CA ALA A 482 4.36 -32.22 1.43
C ALA A 482 2.88 -32.40 1.78
N THR A 483 2.27 -33.51 1.39
CA THR A 483 0.88 -33.84 1.75
C THR A 483 0.83 -35.09 2.62
N VAL A 484 -0.05 -35.10 3.61
CA VAL A 484 -0.34 -36.26 4.45
C VAL A 484 -1.84 -36.51 4.53
N THR A 485 -2.22 -37.74 4.88
CA THR A 485 -3.63 -38.13 5.00
C THR A 485 -3.97 -38.49 6.43
N THR A 486 -5.15 -38.07 6.90
CA THR A 486 -5.61 -38.34 8.26
C THR A 486 -6.08 -39.78 8.48
N ASP A 487 -5.83 -40.32 9.68
CA ASP A 487 -6.35 -41.62 10.12
C ASP A 487 -7.81 -41.55 10.66
N GLU A 488 -8.31 -42.66 11.21
CA GLU A 488 -9.68 -42.74 11.78
C GLU A 488 -9.93 -41.80 12.98
N GLN A 489 -8.88 -41.27 13.58
CA GLN A 489 -8.94 -40.32 14.68
C GLN A 489 -8.56 -38.89 14.22
N GLY A 490 -8.46 -38.66 12.91
CA GLY A 490 -8.06 -37.38 12.33
C GLY A 490 -6.56 -37.09 12.43
N ARG A 491 -5.73 -38.05 12.85
CA ARG A 491 -4.30 -37.83 13.13
C ARG A 491 -3.45 -38.03 11.88
N PHE A 492 -2.34 -37.32 11.81
CA PHE A 492 -1.32 -37.47 10.78
C PHE A 492 0.09 -37.31 11.36
N THR A 493 1.07 -37.92 10.70
CA THR A 493 2.49 -37.81 11.06
C THR A 493 3.36 -37.70 9.79
N TYR A 494 4.43 -36.92 9.87
CA TYR A 494 5.39 -36.74 8.79
C TYR A 494 6.82 -36.59 9.33
N ALA A 495 7.77 -37.34 8.77
CA ALA A 495 9.18 -37.23 9.12
C ALA A 495 9.90 -36.30 8.12
N PHE A 496 10.42 -35.18 8.60
CA PHE A 496 11.12 -34.18 7.80
C PHE A 496 12.62 -34.13 8.16
N ARG A 497 13.48 -33.88 7.17
CA ARG A 497 14.94 -33.78 7.36
C ARG A 497 15.44 -32.43 6.82
N PRO A 498 15.45 -31.36 7.63
CA PRO A 498 15.87 -30.04 7.19
C PRO A 498 17.37 -30.02 6.88
N SER A 499 17.76 -29.42 5.75
CA SER A 499 19.17 -29.28 5.34
C SER A 499 19.79 -27.93 5.75
N GLN A 500 18.98 -26.89 5.96
CA GLN A 500 19.45 -25.54 6.23
C GLN A 500 19.46 -25.22 7.73
N ALA A 501 20.58 -24.70 8.23
CA ALA A 501 20.73 -24.23 9.60
C ALA A 501 20.07 -22.85 9.79
N THR A 502 18.79 -22.85 10.16
CA THR A 502 18.01 -21.62 10.40
C THR A 502 16.83 -21.90 11.34
N ALA A 503 15.96 -20.91 11.54
CA ALA A 503 14.64 -21.09 12.16
C ALA A 503 13.64 -21.60 11.11
N TRP A 504 12.78 -22.55 11.49
CA TRP A 504 11.80 -23.16 10.60
C TRP A 504 10.39 -23.03 11.16
N ALA A 505 9.43 -22.74 10.27
CA ALA A 505 8.00 -22.90 10.52
C ALA A 505 7.44 -24.06 9.70
N VAL A 506 6.47 -24.78 10.26
CA VAL A 506 5.65 -25.77 9.56
C VAL A 506 4.21 -25.31 9.65
N THR A 507 3.56 -25.13 8.50
CA THR A 507 2.13 -24.81 8.40
C THR A 507 1.40 -26.07 7.96
N ALA A 508 0.46 -26.56 8.76
CA ALA A 508 -0.48 -27.61 8.34
C ALA A 508 -1.79 -26.95 7.92
N GLN A 509 -2.29 -27.22 6.73
CA GLN A 509 -3.50 -26.62 6.18
C GLN A 509 -4.44 -27.70 5.63
N TRP A 510 -5.72 -27.60 6.00
CA TRP A 510 -6.80 -28.38 5.44
C TRP A 510 -7.83 -27.46 4.80
N ARG A 511 -8.23 -27.76 3.56
CA ARG A 511 -9.08 -26.88 2.74
C ARG A 511 -10.56 -26.85 3.18
N GLY A 512 -10.95 -27.74 4.09
CA GLY A 512 -12.35 -27.91 4.50
C GLY A 512 -13.05 -29.01 3.69
N SER A 513 -14.32 -29.23 3.99
CA SER A 513 -15.18 -30.18 3.28
C SER A 513 -16.60 -29.63 3.15
N GLU A 514 -17.49 -30.38 2.51
CA GLU A 514 -18.88 -29.98 2.30
C GLU A 514 -19.60 -29.62 3.63
N GLY A 515 -19.19 -30.23 4.75
CA GLY A 515 -19.77 -30.02 6.09
C GLY A 515 -18.92 -29.25 7.10
N TYR A 516 -17.68 -28.85 6.79
CA TYR A 516 -16.79 -28.14 7.72
C TYR A 516 -15.92 -27.10 7.03
N GLU A 517 -15.70 -25.96 7.67
CA GLU A 517 -14.78 -24.93 7.17
C GLU A 517 -13.32 -25.41 7.17
N GLY A 518 -12.47 -24.85 6.30
CA GLY A 518 -11.04 -25.11 6.29
C GLY A 518 -10.33 -24.52 7.52
N CYS A 519 -9.18 -25.08 7.88
CA CYS A 519 -8.39 -24.61 9.01
C CYS A 519 -6.89 -24.81 8.77
N TYR A 520 -6.08 -24.14 9.59
CA TYR A 520 -4.63 -24.29 9.57
C TYR A 520 -4.04 -24.18 10.98
N ALA A 521 -2.81 -24.67 11.13
CA ALA A 521 -2.02 -24.53 12.35
C ALA A 521 -0.53 -24.38 12.02
N ASN A 522 0.20 -23.71 12.91
CA ASN A 522 1.65 -23.51 12.79
C ASN A 522 2.40 -24.22 13.92
N ALA A 523 3.57 -24.77 13.61
CA ALA A 523 4.55 -25.26 14.57
C ALA A 523 5.96 -24.81 14.16
N PHE A 524 6.90 -24.81 15.10
CA PHE A 524 8.20 -24.15 14.90
C PHE A 524 9.34 -24.97 15.51
N PHE A 525 10.49 -25.00 14.84
CA PHE A 525 11.71 -25.66 15.33
C PHE A 525 12.97 -24.93 14.84
N ILE A 526 14.12 -25.25 15.45
CA ILE A 526 15.42 -24.63 15.14
C ILE A 526 16.38 -25.69 14.63
N VAL A 527 17.07 -25.41 13.53
CA VAL A 527 18.13 -26.28 12.99
C VAL A 527 19.47 -25.65 13.27
N ARG A 528 20.19 -26.14 14.27
CA ARG A 528 21.41 -25.49 14.78
C ARG A 528 22.66 -26.14 14.23
N ASP A 529 23.61 -25.33 13.77
CA ASP A 529 24.98 -25.80 13.49
C ASP A 529 25.65 -26.23 14.81
N PRO A 530 26.16 -27.47 14.94
CA PRO A 530 26.87 -27.92 16.14
C PRO A 530 28.10 -27.09 16.54
N SER A 531 28.63 -26.28 15.61
CA SER A 531 29.75 -25.35 15.84
C SER A 531 29.34 -23.95 16.31
N ALA A 532 28.04 -23.70 16.47
CA ALA A 532 27.49 -22.43 16.96
C ALA A 532 27.94 -22.15 18.40
N THR A 533 28.42 -20.92 18.66
CA THR A 533 28.92 -20.50 19.97
C THR A 533 28.08 -19.38 20.58
N LEU A 534 27.41 -18.58 19.75
CA LEU A 534 26.62 -17.43 20.18
C LEU A 534 25.55 -17.79 21.24
N PRO A 535 24.82 -18.93 21.15
CA PRO A 535 23.85 -19.32 22.17
C PRO A 535 24.41 -19.42 23.60
N SER A 536 25.71 -19.66 23.77
CA SER A 536 26.34 -19.71 25.11
C SER A 536 26.89 -18.36 25.58
N LYS A 537 26.92 -17.35 24.70
CA LYS A 537 27.40 -16.00 24.98
C LYS A 537 26.27 -15.01 25.29
N LEU A 538 25.02 -15.34 24.96
CA LEU A 538 23.86 -14.45 25.15
C LEU A 538 22.92 -14.96 26.25
N GLU A 539 22.48 -14.04 27.10
CA GLU A 539 21.34 -14.21 27.99
C GLU A 539 20.16 -13.41 27.44
N LEU A 540 19.04 -14.07 27.14
CA LEU A 540 17.83 -13.44 26.63
C LEU A 540 16.73 -13.42 27.69
N SER A 541 16.04 -12.28 27.81
CA SER A 541 14.82 -12.13 28.61
C SER A 541 13.76 -11.45 27.75
N TYR A 542 12.53 -11.95 27.76
CA TYR A 542 11.44 -11.42 26.92
C TYR A 542 10.07 -11.71 27.54
N ARG A 543 9.04 -10.99 27.11
CA ARG A 543 7.64 -11.29 27.44
C ARG A 543 7.05 -12.21 26.37
N SER A 544 6.26 -13.20 26.77
CA SER A 544 5.48 -14.06 25.89
C SER A 544 4.01 -14.06 26.31
N ASN A 545 3.14 -14.58 25.45
CA ASN A 545 1.69 -14.72 25.67
C ASN A 545 0.97 -13.39 25.93
N LEU A 546 1.47 -12.29 25.33
CA LEU A 546 0.71 -11.04 25.29
C LEU A 546 -0.54 -11.25 24.43
N SER A 547 -1.68 -10.75 24.91
CA SER A 547 -2.96 -10.81 24.23
C SER A 547 -3.47 -9.38 24.03
N ALA A 548 -3.42 -8.89 22.80
CA ALA A 548 -3.88 -7.55 22.44
C ALA A 548 -5.30 -7.63 21.84
N THR A 549 -6.16 -6.66 22.17
CA THR A 549 -7.53 -6.63 21.66
C THR A 549 -7.66 -5.59 20.54
N LEU A 550 -7.94 -6.05 19.32
CA LEU A 550 -8.22 -5.18 18.18
C LEU A 550 -9.55 -4.45 18.36
N THR A 551 -9.55 -3.20 17.87
CA THR A 551 -10.37 -2.00 18.14
C THR A 551 -9.90 -1.14 19.33
N VAL A 552 -9.27 -1.72 20.34
CA VAL A 552 -8.74 -0.98 21.52
C VAL A 552 -7.24 -0.70 21.41
N GLU A 553 -6.47 -1.73 21.04
CA GLU A 553 -5.04 -1.61 20.79
C GLU A 553 -4.81 -1.63 19.27
N ARG A 554 -4.02 -0.68 18.77
CA ARG A 554 -3.55 -0.70 17.38
C ARG A 554 -2.30 -1.55 17.19
N TRP A 555 -1.44 -1.61 18.20
CA TRP A 555 -0.17 -2.32 18.15
C TRP A 555 0.00 -3.22 19.36
N LEU A 556 0.45 -4.46 19.13
CA LEU A 556 1.05 -5.28 20.17
C LEU A 556 2.52 -4.90 20.30
N LYS A 557 2.87 -4.14 21.34
CA LYS A 557 4.25 -3.70 21.65
C LYS A 557 4.96 -4.74 22.51
N ASN A 558 6.13 -5.22 22.09
CA ASN A 558 6.93 -6.14 22.89
C ASN A 558 8.44 -5.84 22.86
N TRP A 559 9.17 -6.48 23.78
CA TRP A 559 10.61 -6.34 23.91
C TRP A 559 11.34 -7.67 24.14
N VAL A 560 12.59 -7.72 23.69
CA VAL A 560 13.59 -8.74 24.03
C VAL A 560 14.84 -8.06 24.55
N LYS A 561 15.21 -8.32 25.80
CA LYS A 561 16.46 -7.87 26.40
C LYS A 561 17.55 -8.87 26.06
N VAL A 562 18.63 -8.37 25.48
CA VAL A 562 19.81 -9.12 25.07
C VAL A 562 20.96 -8.69 25.95
N ARG A 563 21.52 -9.63 26.72
CA ARG A 563 22.69 -9.39 27.56
C ARG A 563 23.89 -10.20 27.07
N ASN A 564 25.04 -9.55 26.96
CA ASN A 564 26.30 -10.23 26.70
C ASN A 564 26.82 -10.86 28.00
N ALA A 565 26.73 -12.18 28.09
CA ALA A 565 27.24 -12.97 29.21
C ALA A 565 28.69 -13.45 29.00
N GLY A 566 29.23 -13.22 27.79
CA GLY A 566 30.60 -13.56 27.43
C GLY A 566 31.64 -12.54 27.92
N PRO A 567 32.92 -12.92 27.86
CA PRO A 567 34.03 -12.04 28.26
C PRO A 567 34.49 -11.08 27.15
N GLU A 568 34.00 -11.25 25.92
CA GLU A 568 34.38 -10.47 24.74
C GLU A 568 33.24 -9.54 24.31
N LYS A 569 33.58 -8.42 23.67
CA LYS A 569 32.59 -7.53 23.05
C LYS A 569 31.88 -8.24 21.91
N LEU A 570 30.57 -8.05 21.78
CA LEU A 570 29.78 -8.59 20.69
C LEU A 570 29.27 -7.47 19.77
N SER A 571 29.36 -7.72 18.46
CA SER A 571 28.63 -6.99 17.43
C SER A 571 27.63 -7.97 16.84
N LEU A 572 26.34 -7.65 16.96
CA LEU A 572 25.26 -8.54 16.54
C LEU A 572 24.42 -7.83 15.49
N THR A 573 23.95 -8.56 14.49
CA THR A 573 22.81 -8.16 13.67
C THR A 573 21.56 -8.87 14.17
N TYR A 574 20.39 -8.31 13.92
CA TYR A 574 19.15 -9.00 14.30
C TYR A 574 17.98 -8.66 13.37
N ASN A 575 17.00 -9.56 13.30
CA ASN A 575 15.74 -9.39 12.58
C ASN A 575 14.59 -9.83 13.49
N VAL A 576 13.44 -9.19 13.30
CA VAL A 576 12.19 -9.64 13.92
C VAL A 576 11.15 -9.78 12.82
N VAL A 577 10.54 -10.96 12.72
CA VAL A 577 9.52 -11.28 11.73
C VAL A 577 8.34 -11.96 12.39
N VAL A 578 7.17 -11.89 11.77
CA VAL A 578 5.96 -12.59 12.23
C VAL A 578 5.61 -13.69 11.23
N LYS A 579 5.23 -14.87 11.71
CA LYS A 579 4.68 -15.91 10.83
C LYS A 579 3.21 -15.63 10.56
N CYS A 580 2.89 -15.25 9.33
CA CYS A 580 1.54 -15.16 8.79
C CYS A 580 1.20 -16.44 8.00
N ARG A 581 0.04 -16.52 7.34
CA ARG A 581 -0.36 -17.74 6.61
C ARG A 581 0.64 -18.07 5.49
N GLU A 582 0.97 -17.08 4.67
CA GLU A 582 1.74 -17.25 3.44
C GLU A 582 3.26 -17.28 3.64
N GLY A 583 3.76 -16.74 4.76
CA GLY A 583 5.20 -16.70 5.00
C GLY A 583 5.63 -15.88 6.22
N TRP A 584 6.91 -15.51 6.22
CA TRP A 584 7.49 -14.61 7.20
C TRP A 584 7.27 -13.16 6.74
N VAL A 585 6.68 -12.34 7.59
CA VAL A 585 6.49 -10.90 7.34
C VAL A 585 7.44 -10.11 8.22
N ASP A 586 8.27 -9.26 7.61
CA ASP A 586 9.18 -8.39 8.35
C ASP A 586 8.39 -7.35 9.16
N ILE A 587 8.78 -7.17 10.42
CA ILE A 587 8.38 -6.00 11.20
C ILE A 587 9.60 -5.11 11.40
N SER A 588 9.39 -3.81 11.66
CA SER A 588 10.50 -2.87 11.85
C SER A 588 10.87 -2.76 13.34
N PRO A 589 11.93 -3.46 13.82
CA PRO A 589 12.33 -3.39 15.21
C PRO A 589 13.31 -2.23 15.48
N PHE A 590 13.66 -2.05 16.75
CA PHE A 590 14.62 -1.07 17.24
C PHE A 590 15.56 -1.74 18.25
N PRO A 591 16.84 -1.35 18.34
CA PRO A 591 17.49 -0.14 17.77
C PRO A 591 17.77 -0.17 16.26
N GLN A 592 17.94 1.01 15.65
CA GLN A 592 18.23 1.14 14.21
C GLN A 592 19.61 1.79 13.94
N PRO A 593 20.39 1.32 12.93
CA PRO A 593 20.17 0.11 12.12
C PRO A 593 20.11 -1.16 12.99
N PHE A 594 19.63 -2.29 12.46
CA PHE A 594 19.31 -3.51 13.24
C PHE A 594 20.55 -4.26 13.76
N ASN A 595 21.35 -3.57 14.55
CA ASN A 595 22.60 -4.01 15.15
C ASN A 595 22.56 -3.78 16.67
N LEU A 596 23.29 -4.60 17.42
CA LEU A 596 23.57 -4.41 18.83
C LEU A 596 25.07 -4.42 19.07
N TYR A 597 25.56 -3.45 19.85
CA TYR A 597 26.95 -3.38 20.30
C TYR A 597 26.98 -3.58 21.80
N LEU A 598 27.48 -4.73 22.26
CA LEU A 598 27.40 -5.10 23.67
C LEU A 598 28.79 -5.35 24.25
N ASP A 599 29.22 -4.49 25.16
CA ASP A 599 30.38 -4.78 26.00
C ASP A 599 30.06 -5.94 26.98
N PRO A 600 31.08 -6.61 27.54
CA PRO A 600 30.86 -7.69 28.51
C PRO A 600 29.96 -7.27 29.68
N GLY A 601 28.85 -7.97 29.86
CA GLY A 601 27.85 -7.71 30.89
C GLY A 601 26.80 -6.65 30.55
N GLU A 602 26.96 -5.92 29.44
CA GLU A 602 26.01 -4.93 28.96
C GLU A 602 24.71 -5.58 28.46
N ASN A 603 23.61 -4.83 28.55
CA ASN A 603 22.31 -5.23 28.02
C ASN A 603 21.75 -4.13 27.11
N GLN A 604 21.11 -4.55 26.03
CA GLN A 604 20.29 -3.70 25.17
C GLN A 604 18.92 -4.35 24.96
N THR A 605 17.94 -3.53 24.56
CA THR A 605 16.56 -3.98 24.36
C THR A 605 16.19 -3.88 22.90
N ILE A 606 15.82 -5.01 22.29
CA ILE A 606 15.15 -5.06 21.00
C ILE A 606 13.66 -4.78 21.25
N TRP A 607 13.14 -3.69 20.70
CA TRP A 607 11.72 -3.37 20.69
C TRP A 607 11.10 -3.76 19.35
N TYR A 608 9.88 -4.29 19.36
CA TYR A 608 9.13 -4.56 18.14
C TYR A 608 7.62 -4.38 18.35
N PHE A 609 6.91 -4.17 17.25
CA PHE A 609 5.48 -3.91 17.21
C PHE A 609 4.84 -4.81 16.17
N ILE A 610 3.72 -5.43 16.52
CA ILE A 610 2.84 -6.09 15.54
C ILE A 610 1.69 -5.12 15.31
N ASP A 611 1.62 -4.53 14.10
CA ASP A 611 0.51 -3.66 13.69
C ASP A 611 -0.71 -4.52 13.35
N LEU A 612 -1.78 -4.35 14.15
CA LEU A 612 -3.00 -5.14 14.07
C LEU A 612 -3.95 -4.67 12.96
N THR A 613 -3.62 -3.59 12.24
CA THR A 613 -4.55 -2.97 11.28
C THR A 613 -4.34 -3.42 9.84
N TYR A 614 -3.11 -3.66 9.38
CA TYR A 614 -2.86 -4.19 8.02
C TYR A 614 -1.40 -4.57 7.71
N ARG A 615 -0.38 -4.01 8.40
CA ARG A 615 1.03 -4.14 7.95
C ARG A 615 1.78 -5.40 8.39
N SER A 616 1.37 -6.08 9.47
CA SER A 616 2.28 -7.02 10.15
C SER A 616 1.73 -8.40 10.45
N CYS A 617 0.40 -8.61 10.42
CA CYS A 617 -0.19 -9.87 10.85
C CYS A 617 -1.54 -10.22 10.21
N GLU A 618 -1.92 -9.57 9.09
CA GLU A 618 -3.18 -9.88 8.38
C GLU A 618 -4.44 -9.78 9.26
N ALA A 619 -4.38 -9.10 10.41
CA ALA A 619 -5.40 -9.21 11.44
C ALA A 619 -6.78 -8.66 11.06
N ARG A 620 -6.87 -7.86 9.98
CA ARG A 620 -8.13 -7.45 9.37
C ARG A 620 -8.92 -8.60 8.71
N TYR A 621 -8.23 -9.68 8.30
CA TYR A 621 -8.83 -10.85 7.66
C TYR A 621 -9.20 -11.96 8.63
N LEU A 622 -8.82 -11.80 9.90
CA LEU A 622 -9.13 -12.76 10.94
C LEU A 622 -10.58 -12.53 11.40
N THR A 623 -11.34 -13.61 11.50
CA THR A 623 -12.71 -13.58 12.03
C THR A 623 -12.70 -13.20 13.51
N GLU A 624 -13.85 -12.70 14.00
CA GLU A 624 -14.06 -12.46 15.43
C GLU A 624 -13.63 -13.68 16.26
N GLY A 625 -12.89 -13.43 17.35
CA GLY A 625 -12.31 -14.49 18.15
C GLY A 625 -10.86 -14.23 18.53
N GLU A 626 -10.17 -15.29 18.96
CA GLU A 626 -8.76 -15.24 19.37
C GLU A 626 -7.90 -15.98 18.35
N ALA A 627 -6.91 -15.28 17.78
CA ALA A 627 -5.99 -15.82 16.80
C ALA A 627 -4.55 -15.84 17.35
N PRO A 628 -3.84 -16.98 17.28
CA PRO A 628 -2.45 -17.06 17.69
C PRO A 628 -1.54 -16.39 16.66
N VAL A 629 -0.56 -15.63 17.13
CA VAL A 629 0.48 -15.01 16.30
C VAL A 629 1.85 -15.30 16.91
N THR A 630 2.83 -15.64 16.08
CA THR A 630 4.19 -15.95 16.55
C THR A 630 5.21 -15.04 15.90
N ALA A 631 5.98 -14.32 16.72
CA ALA A 631 7.14 -13.55 16.29
C ALA A 631 8.41 -14.39 16.41
N LEU A 632 9.27 -14.35 15.39
CA LEU A 632 10.63 -14.87 15.43
C LEU A 632 11.58 -13.71 15.66
N VAL A 633 12.38 -13.77 16.73
CA VAL A 633 13.52 -12.89 16.97
C VAL A 633 14.79 -13.67 16.64
N TYR A 634 15.48 -13.23 15.59
CA TYR A 634 16.68 -13.87 15.05
C TYR A 634 17.88 -12.94 15.25
N ILE A 635 18.87 -13.35 16.05
CA ILE A 635 20.07 -12.56 16.40
C ILE A 635 21.29 -13.32 15.93
N GLU A 636 22.18 -12.68 15.18
CA GLU A 636 23.33 -13.30 14.53
C GLU A 636 24.63 -12.55 14.89
N ASP A 637 25.74 -13.28 15.03
CA ASP A 637 27.07 -12.69 15.25
C ASP A 637 27.55 -12.05 13.94
N SER A 638 27.72 -10.72 13.93
CA SER A 638 28.15 -9.99 12.73
C SER A 638 29.52 -10.45 12.20
N ASN A 639 30.36 -11.04 13.06
CA ASN A 639 31.69 -11.53 12.67
C ASN A 639 31.70 -13.02 12.30
N ARG A 640 30.61 -13.75 12.56
CA ARG A 640 30.46 -15.18 12.25
C ARG A 640 29.06 -15.46 11.68
N PRO A 641 28.80 -15.11 10.41
CA PRO A 641 27.54 -15.43 9.76
C PRO A 641 27.19 -16.92 9.89
N GLY A 642 25.93 -17.23 10.22
CA GLY A 642 25.45 -18.56 10.56
C GLY A 642 25.58 -18.96 12.05
N ASP A 643 26.28 -18.18 12.89
CA ASP A 643 26.28 -18.35 14.36
C ASP A 643 25.19 -17.45 14.97
N TYR A 644 24.03 -18.02 15.27
CA TYR A 644 22.84 -17.27 15.64
C TYR A 644 22.11 -17.82 16.87
N VAL A 645 21.22 -16.99 17.42
CA VAL A 645 20.18 -17.34 18.40
C VAL A 645 18.83 -16.97 17.81
N ALA A 646 17.93 -17.94 17.72
CA ALA A 646 16.56 -17.75 17.28
C ALA A 646 15.60 -18.06 18.43
N VAL A 647 14.57 -17.22 18.61
CA VAL A 647 13.52 -17.42 19.62
C VAL A 647 12.16 -17.16 18.99
N PHE A 648 11.25 -18.13 19.15
CA PHE A 648 9.84 -17.95 18.82
C PHE A 648 9.09 -17.42 20.04
N ILE A 649 8.37 -16.31 19.88
CA ILE A 649 7.60 -15.65 20.92
C ILE A 649 6.13 -15.67 20.50
N HIS A 650 5.32 -16.41 21.26
CA HIS A 650 3.90 -16.57 20.99
C HIS A 650 3.08 -15.45 21.61
N HIS A 651 2.09 -14.98 20.85
CA HIS A 651 1.15 -13.92 21.16
C HIS A 651 -0.27 -14.34 20.74
N ALA A 652 -1.25 -13.59 21.18
CA ALA A 652 -2.64 -13.72 20.74
C ALA A 652 -3.20 -12.35 20.35
N ILE A 653 -4.05 -12.33 19.34
CA ILE A 653 -4.84 -11.18 18.94
C ILE A 653 -6.30 -11.54 19.18
N LYS A 654 -7.00 -10.72 19.96
CA LYS A 654 -8.45 -10.83 20.18
C LYS A 654 -9.15 -9.83 19.30
N ILE A 655 -10.02 -10.30 18.43
CA ILE A 655 -10.76 -9.46 17.50
C ILE A 655 -12.17 -9.35 18.03
N VAL A 656 -12.49 -8.15 18.51
CA VAL A 656 -13.77 -7.83 19.11
C VAL A 656 -14.29 -6.55 18.44
N PRO A 657 -15.41 -6.62 17.72
CA PRO A 657 -16.07 -5.42 17.17
C PRO A 657 -16.39 -4.39 18.27
N THR A 658 -16.29 -3.10 17.95
CA THR A 658 -16.40 -2.02 18.95
C THR A 658 -17.77 -2.03 19.64
N GLU A 659 -18.82 -2.36 18.91
CA GLU A 659 -20.21 -2.46 19.35
C GLU A 659 -20.46 -3.63 20.31
N LYS A 660 -19.57 -4.63 20.34
CA LYS A 660 -19.63 -5.77 21.29
C LYS A 660 -18.87 -5.50 22.59
N LEU A 661 -18.18 -4.35 22.72
CA LEU A 661 -17.49 -3.99 23.95
C LEU A 661 -18.48 -3.54 25.02
N GLU A 662 -18.57 -4.30 26.10
CA GLU A 662 -19.44 -3.97 27.23
C GLU A 662 -18.94 -2.72 27.97
N SER A 663 -19.84 -1.75 28.16
CA SER A 663 -19.58 -0.58 28.98
C SER A 663 -19.35 -1.00 30.43
N ASN A 664 -18.27 -0.51 31.03
CA ASN A 664 -17.84 -0.89 32.36
C ASN A 664 -17.35 0.29 33.22
N PHE A 665 -17.38 1.52 32.70
CA PHE A 665 -17.19 2.74 33.49
C PHE A 665 -18.18 3.83 33.06
N VAL A 666 -18.40 4.79 33.94
CA VAL A 666 -19.29 5.93 33.71
C VAL A 666 -18.49 7.22 33.86
N VAL A 667 -18.67 8.15 32.93
CA VAL A 667 -18.25 9.54 33.10
C VAL A 667 -19.48 10.44 33.13
N GLN A 668 -19.60 11.26 34.17
CA GLN A 668 -20.73 12.14 34.37
C GLN A 668 -20.28 13.47 34.95
N GLY A 669 -21.13 14.47 34.93
CA GLY A 669 -20.73 15.76 35.43
C GLY A 669 -21.72 16.86 35.18
N CYS A 670 -21.27 18.09 35.44
CA CYS A 670 -22.02 19.28 35.10
C CYS A 670 -21.18 20.36 34.41
N VAL A 671 -21.83 21.17 33.59
CA VAL A 671 -21.25 22.26 32.82
C VAL A 671 -21.96 23.56 33.20
N LYS A 672 -21.18 24.53 33.67
CA LYS A 672 -21.66 25.82 34.19
C LYS A 672 -20.85 26.98 33.62
N ASP A 673 -21.39 28.18 33.72
CA ASP A 673 -20.64 29.42 33.48
C ASP A 673 -19.93 29.90 34.77
N PRO A 674 -19.09 30.96 34.72
CA PRO A 674 -18.37 31.46 35.90
C PRO A 674 -19.28 31.96 37.04
N GLU A 675 -20.55 32.27 36.75
CA GLU A 675 -21.55 32.63 37.75
C GLU A 675 -22.27 31.41 38.36
N GLY A 676 -21.92 30.19 37.92
CA GLY A 676 -22.48 28.93 38.38
C GLY A 676 -23.83 28.57 37.74
N ARG A 677 -24.24 29.26 36.68
CA ARG A 677 -25.48 28.94 35.94
C ARG A 677 -25.22 27.77 34.98
N PRO A 678 -26.15 26.82 34.84
CA PRO A 678 -25.98 25.70 33.93
C PRO A 678 -25.94 26.17 32.46
N ILE A 679 -25.10 25.53 31.65
CA ILE A 679 -25.03 25.75 30.20
C ILE A 679 -25.71 24.57 29.49
N PRO A 680 -27.02 24.65 29.19
CA PRO A 680 -27.73 23.57 28.52
C PRO A 680 -27.29 23.45 27.05
N ASN A 681 -27.43 22.25 26.48
CA ASN A 681 -27.05 21.92 25.11
C ASN A 681 -25.56 22.06 24.77
N ALA A 682 -24.69 22.29 25.76
CA ALA A 682 -23.25 22.13 25.55
C ALA A 682 -22.97 20.71 25.04
N ARG A 683 -22.10 20.59 24.04
CA ARG A 683 -21.70 19.33 23.42
C ARG A 683 -20.57 18.72 24.25
N VAL A 684 -20.75 17.47 24.65
CA VAL A 684 -19.74 16.68 25.36
C VAL A 684 -19.31 15.54 24.47
N GLU A 685 -18.01 15.41 24.25
CA GLU A 685 -17.41 14.36 23.44
C GLU A 685 -16.40 13.57 24.25
N LEU A 686 -16.45 12.25 24.14
CA LEU A 686 -15.48 11.36 24.76
C LEU A 686 -14.76 10.58 23.66
N TRP A 687 -13.46 10.78 23.59
CA TRP A 687 -12.58 10.17 22.59
C TRP A 687 -11.60 9.23 23.28
N GLY A 688 -11.60 7.96 22.93
CA GLY A 688 -10.52 7.04 23.32
C GLY A 688 -9.22 7.33 22.55
N ALA A 689 -8.09 6.84 23.06
CA ALA A 689 -6.86 6.82 22.27
C ALA A 689 -7.10 6.08 20.94
N TYR A 690 -6.40 6.53 19.88
CA TYR A 690 -6.59 6.13 18.49
C TYR A 690 -7.97 6.52 17.91
N GLY A 691 -8.73 7.37 18.61
CA GLY A 691 -10.01 7.86 18.16
C GLY A 691 -11.14 6.84 18.28
N VAL A 692 -10.97 5.79 19.10
CA VAL A 692 -11.99 4.75 19.33
C VAL A 692 -12.10 4.46 20.84
N PRO A 693 -13.31 4.45 21.43
CA PRO A 693 -14.59 4.85 20.84
C PRO A 693 -14.72 6.38 20.76
N GLN A 694 -15.63 6.85 19.92
CA GLN A 694 -16.09 8.25 19.91
C GLN A 694 -17.53 8.28 20.38
N LEU A 695 -17.77 8.90 21.54
CA LEU A 695 -19.10 9.00 22.13
C LEU A 695 -19.47 10.47 22.31
N PHE A 696 -20.74 10.79 22.08
CA PHE A 696 -21.24 12.16 22.14
C PHE A 696 -22.50 12.22 22.98
N THR A 697 -22.65 13.28 23.76
CA THR A 697 -23.89 13.60 24.48
C THR A 697 -24.08 15.10 24.60
N GLY A 698 -25.32 15.53 24.83
CA GLY A 698 -25.66 16.91 25.14
C GLY A 698 -25.85 17.11 26.63
N VAL A 699 -25.56 18.32 27.11
CA VAL A 699 -25.86 18.74 28.48
C VAL A 699 -27.34 19.05 28.65
N ASP A 700 -27.97 18.52 29.71
CA ASP A 700 -29.39 18.72 29.99
C ASP A 700 -29.73 20.15 30.47
N ALA A 701 -31.03 20.42 30.66
CA ALA A 701 -31.51 21.73 31.10
C ALA A 701 -30.99 22.18 32.48
N ASN A 702 -30.52 21.25 33.30
CA ASN A 702 -29.95 21.50 34.62
C ASN A 702 -28.42 21.55 34.61
N GLY A 703 -27.79 21.42 33.44
CA GLY A 703 -26.35 21.48 33.27
C GLY A 703 -25.66 20.14 33.43
N PHE A 704 -26.35 18.99 33.46
CA PHE A 704 -25.73 17.68 33.68
C PHE A 704 -25.55 16.84 32.40
N PHE A 705 -24.52 16.00 32.39
CA PHE A 705 -24.29 14.99 31.35
C PHE A 705 -23.88 13.64 31.95
N LYS A 706 -24.07 12.57 31.17
CA LYS A 706 -23.62 11.21 31.48
C LYS A 706 -23.27 10.47 30.20
N LEU A 707 -22.15 9.75 30.21
CA LEU A 707 -21.69 8.82 29.18
C LEU A 707 -21.27 7.50 29.85
N GLU A 708 -21.52 6.40 29.16
CA GLU A 708 -21.08 5.06 29.54
C GLU A 708 -20.10 4.55 28.48
N ALA A 709 -18.98 3.98 28.92
CA ALA A 709 -17.90 3.57 28.03
C ALA A 709 -17.14 2.37 28.63
N TYR A 710 -16.16 1.85 27.90
CA TYR A 710 -15.39 0.68 28.30
C TYR A 710 -13.96 1.05 28.69
N ALA A 711 -13.52 0.61 29.86
CA ALA A 711 -12.16 0.74 30.33
C ALA A 711 -11.39 -0.53 29.96
N ALA A 712 -10.22 -0.36 29.36
CA ALA A 712 -9.33 -1.43 28.96
C ALA A 712 -7.90 -1.17 29.48
N LYS A 713 -7.04 -2.16 29.37
CA LYS A 713 -5.63 -2.08 29.74
C LYS A 713 -4.78 -2.50 28.57
N TYR A 714 -3.64 -1.86 28.40
CA TYR A 714 -2.67 -2.28 27.39
C TYR A 714 -2.09 -3.65 27.73
N SER A 715 -2.07 -4.54 26.73
CA SER A 715 -1.62 -5.92 26.83
C SER A 715 -0.24 -6.10 27.47
N ASP A 716 0.64 -5.13 27.25
CA ASP A 716 2.06 -5.26 27.56
C ASP A 716 2.45 -4.71 28.95
N THR A 717 1.77 -3.67 29.41
CA THR A 717 2.08 -2.89 30.62
C THR A 717 1.01 -3.03 31.69
N GLY A 718 -0.23 -3.37 31.30
CA GLY A 718 -1.39 -3.39 32.20
C GLY A 718 -1.88 -2.00 32.62
N GLU A 719 -1.29 -0.93 32.07
CA GLU A 719 -1.73 0.45 32.32
C GLU A 719 -3.09 0.72 31.66
N PRO A 720 -3.95 1.56 32.26
CA PRO A 720 -5.25 1.85 31.69
C PRO A 720 -5.15 2.60 30.36
N HIS A 721 -6.11 2.35 29.48
CA HIS A 721 -6.29 3.08 28.23
C HIS A 721 -6.71 4.53 28.51
N GLY A 722 -6.15 5.49 27.77
CA GLY A 722 -6.44 6.91 27.92
C GLY A 722 -7.66 7.36 27.12
N TYR A 723 -8.35 8.36 27.67
CA TYR A 723 -9.49 9.03 27.07
C TYR A 723 -9.33 10.54 27.17
N CYS A 724 -9.94 11.28 26.24
CA CYS A 724 -10.09 12.73 26.30
C CYS A 724 -11.58 13.09 26.31
N LEU A 725 -12.00 13.84 27.32
CA LEU A 725 -13.32 14.44 27.39
C LEU A 725 -13.23 15.89 26.91
N LYS A 726 -14.02 16.25 25.90
CA LYS A 726 -14.11 17.60 25.36
C LYS A 726 -15.49 18.18 25.65
N VAL A 727 -15.55 19.44 26.06
CA VAL A 727 -16.80 20.16 26.31
C VAL A 727 -16.77 21.48 25.57
N MET A 728 -17.79 21.71 24.74
CA MET A 728 -17.91 22.89 23.88
C MET A 728 -19.32 23.47 23.95
N ALA A 729 -19.43 24.80 23.86
CA ALA A 729 -20.70 25.49 23.78
C ALA A 729 -20.54 26.80 22.99
N ASP A 730 -21.55 27.16 22.20
CA ASP A 730 -21.53 28.39 21.40
C ASP A 730 -21.32 29.62 22.28
N GLY A 731 -20.34 30.46 21.93
CA GLY A 731 -19.99 31.67 22.67
C GLY A 731 -19.14 31.44 23.93
N TYR A 732 -18.64 30.22 24.14
CA TYR A 732 -17.75 29.86 25.24
C TYR A 732 -16.43 29.26 24.73
N GLN A 733 -15.37 29.38 25.54
CA GLN A 733 -14.11 28.67 25.34
C GLN A 733 -14.32 27.17 25.65
N GLY A 734 -13.94 26.31 24.70
CA GLY A 734 -13.92 24.87 24.89
C GLY A 734 -12.91 24.45 25.94
N VAL A 735 -13.10 23.26 26.51
CA VAL A 735 -12.14 22.64 27.43
C VAL A 735 -12.01 21.16 27.13
N SER A 736 -10.78 20.69 27.15
CA SER A 736 -10.41 19.30 26.94
C SER A 736 -9.71 18.74 28.18
N LYS A 737 -9.99 17.48 28.52
CA LYS A 737 -9.38 16.83 29.69
C LYS A 737 -9.08 15.36 29.46
N ALA A 738 -7.80 15.01 29.61
CA ALA A 738 -7.35 13.62 29.58
C ALA A 738 -7.60 12.91 30.92
N PHE A 739 -7.97 11.63 30.86
CA PHE A 739 -8.08 10.75 32.01
C PHE A 739 -7.95 9.27 31.62
N PHE A 740 -7.73 8.40 32.61
CA PHE A 740 -7.37 6.99 32.42
C PHE A 740 -8.24 6.10 33.31
N PRO A 741 -9.45 5.70 32.85
CA PRO A 741 -10.45 5.01 33.66
C PRO A 741 -10.10 3.54 33.93
N ARG A 742 -10.62 2.99 35.02
CA ARG A 742 -10.60 1.57 35.37
C ARG A 742 -12.01 0.97 35.32
N PRO A 743 -12.15 -0.35 35.08
CA PRO A 743 -13.44 -1.01 35.16
C PRO A 743 -14.09 -0.78 36.54
N GLY A 744 -15.34 -0.33 36.53
CA GLY A 744 -16.15 0.02 37.70
C GLY A 744 -16.08 1.50 38.12
N ASP A 745 -15.24 2.31 37.48
CA ASP A 745 -15.11 3.72 37.85
C ASP A 745 -16.40 4.51 37.52
N VAL A 746 -16.73 5.45 38.42
CA VAL A 746 -17.67 6.54 38.17
C VAL A 746 -16.88 7.84 38.32
N ILE A 747 -16.63 8.50 37.20
CA ILE A 747 -15.77 9.68 37.13
C ILE A 747 -16.66 10.92 37.01
N GLU A 748 -16.51 11.83 37.97
CA GLU A 748 -17.28 13.06 38.02
C GLU A 748 -16.42 14.27 37.60
N PHE A 749 -16.92 15.05 36.64
CA PHE A 749 -16.33 16.31 36.24
C PHE A 749 -17.27 17.49 36.51
N GLU A 750 -16.70 18.59 36.96
CA GLU A 750 -17.36 19.89 36.98
C GLU A 750 -16.58 20.83 36.06
N PHE A 751 -17.22 21.26 34.98
CA PHE A 751 -16.64 22.17 34.00
C PHE A 751 -17.24 23.57 34.18
N THR A 752 -16.37 24.57 34.22
CA THR A 752 -16.74 25.98 34.13
C THR A 752 -16.23 26.51 32.80
N LEU A 753 -17.14 26.73 31.84
CA LEU A 753 -16.76 27.30 30.55
C LEU A 753 -16.74 28.82 30.66
N LYS A 754 -15.63 29.44 30.28
CA LYS A 754 -15.54 30.91 30.21
C LYS A 754 -16.19 31.39 28.91
N PRO A 755 -16.80 32.59 28.90
CA PRO A 755 -17.18 33.23 27.64
C PRO A 755 -16.00 33.28 26.68
N LEU A 756 -16.27 33.19 25.38
CA LEU A 756 -15.24 33.36 24.36
C LEU A 756 -14.71 34.80 24.41
N GLU A 757 -13.51 34.98 24.94
CA GLU A 757 -12.85 36.29 25.09
C GLU A 757 -11.84 36.58 23.98
N GLU A 758 -11.33 35.55 23.30
CA GLU A 758 -10.24 35.62 22.33
C GLU A 758 -10.60 34.81 21.09
N GLU A 759 -10.46 35.43 19.92
CA GLU A 759 -10.58 34.79 18.60
C GLU A 759 -9.27 35.03 17.85
N ALA A 760 -8.74 33.98 17.22
CA ALA A 760 -7.51 34.05 16.44
C ALA A 760 -7.82 33.73 14.98
N ASP A 761 -7.44 34.64 14.09
CA ASP A 761 -7.55 34.46 12.65
C ASP A 761 -6.16 34.33 12.03
N TYR A 762 -5.99 33.37 11.12
CA TYR A 762 -4.86 33.32 10.22
C TYR A 762 -5.33 33.58 8.79
N LYS A 763 -4.44 34.16 7.97
CA LYS A 763 -4.69 34.33 6.54
C LYS A 763 -3.50 33.79 5.76
N LEU A 764 -3.79 33.08 4.68
CA LEU A 764 -2.79 32.71 3.70
C LEU A 764 -2.23 34.00 3.07
N VAL A 765 -0.97 34.32 3.35
CA VAL A 765 -0.30 35.51 2.79
C VAL A 765 0.34 35.18 1.45
N VAL A 766 0.96 34.00 1.34
CA VAL A 766 1.67 33.53 0.15
C VAL A 766 1.45 32.03 -0.01
N LYS A 767 1.19 31.58 -1.25
CA LYS A 767 1.24 30.18 -1.63
C LYS A 767 2.19 30.05 -2.83
N THR A 768 3.22 29.22 -2.68
CA THR A 768 4.16 28.93 -3.76
C THR A 768 4.09 27.46 -4.09
N GLU A 769 3.80 27.15 -5.35
CA GLU A 769 3.91 25.79 -5.87
C GLU A 769 5.38 25.49 -6.17
N THR A 770 5.84 24.33 -5.71
CA THR A 770 7.25 23.95 -5.76
C THR A 770 7.48 22.75 -6.66
N SER A 771 7.55 21.54 -6.11
CA SER A 771 7.93 20.33 -6.83
C SER A 771 6.80 19.33 -7.01
N GLY A 772 5.71 19.47 -6.26
CA GLY A 772 4.67 18.44 -6.12
C GLY A 772 5.09 17.25 -5.24
N TYR A 773 6.35 17.22 -4.79
CA TYR A 773 6.83 16.25 -3.80
C TYR A 773 6.59 16.76 -2.38
N PRO A 774 6.34 15.85 -1.41
CA PRO A 774 6.25 16.21 0.00
C PRO A 774 7.51 16.94 0.48
N ILE A 775 7.31 17.94 1.33
CA ILE A 775 8.40 18.61 2.03
C ILE A 775 8.84 17.69 3.18
N TRP A 776 10.09 17.23 3.11
CA TRP A 776 10.65 16.34 4.13
C TRP A 776 11.14 17.13 5.34
N GLU A 777 11.94 18.15 5.09
CA GLU A 777 12.49 19.02 6.13
C GLU A 777 12.66 20.44 5.58
N ALA A 778 12.52 21.43 6.46
CA ALA A 778 12.67 22.84 6.15
C ALA A 778 13.40 23.58 7.27
N ALA A 779 14.06 24.68 6.91
CA ALA A 779 14.68 25.62 7.84
C ALA A 779 14.41 27.06 7.40
N MET A 780 14.43 27.99 8.34
CA MET A 780 14.14 29.42 8.13
C MET A 780 15.26 30.27 8.73
N SER A 781 15.55 31.42 8.11
CA SER A 781 16.55 32.35 8.63
C SER A 781 15.99 33.08 9.85
N GLU A 782 16.86 33.57 10.72
CA GLU A 782 16.44 34.22 11.98
C GLU A 782 15.70 35.55 11.73
N ASP A 783 16.00 36.22 10.61
CA ASP A 783 15.29 37.41 10.17
C ASP A 783 13.98 37.11 9.42
N GLU A 784 13.63 35.82 9.27
CA GLU A 784 12.44 35.34 8.55
C GLU A 784 12.36 35.85 7.09
N GLU A 785 13.50 36.16 6.48
CA GLU A 785 13.56 36.56 5.07
C GLU A 785 13.61 35.36 4.13
N TYR A 786 14.20 34.24 4.56
CA TYR A 786 14.47 33.08 3.71
C TYR A 786 13.96 31.77 4.33
N ILE A 787 13.50 30.88 3.46
CA ILE A 787 13.13 29.50 3.80
C ILE A 787 13.87 28.57 2.84
N VAL A 788 14.44 27.50 3.37
CA VAL A 788 14.93 26.38 2.58
C VAL A 788 14.12 25.14 2.93
N PHE A 789 13.85 24.29 1.95
CA PHE A 789 13.35 22.96 2.22
C PHE A 789 13.92 21.94 1.25
N ALA A 790 13.81 20.68 1.63
CA ALA A 790 14.29 19.56 0.85
C ALA A 790 13.21 18.49 0.67
N ASN A 791 13.26 17.82 -0.49
CA ASN A 791 12.50 16.62 -0.73
C ASN A 791 13.33 15.38 -0.29
N GLY A 792 12.67 14.51 0.47
CA GLY A 792 13.15 13.20 0.91
C GLY A 792 11.94 12.31 1.17
N HIS A 793 12.03 11.00 0.95
CA HIS A 793 10.87 10.13 1.12
C HIS A 793 11.19 8.64 1.16
N HIS A 794 10.42 7.85 1.92
CA HIS A 794 10.56 6.38 1.93
C HIS A 794 9.88 5.66 0.76
N SER A 795 9.11 6.38 -0.05
CA SER A 795 8.08 5.79 -0.93
C SER A 795 8.27 6.13 -2.41
N TYR A 796 9.27 6.94 -2.75
CA TYR A 796 9.58 7.30 -4.14
C TYR A 796 10.99 6.82 -4.45
N GLU A 797 11.11 5.70 -5.17
CA GLU A 797 12.41 5.11 -5.50
C GLU A 797 13.10 5.79 -6.68
N ASN A 798 12.36 6.58 -7.48
CA ASN A 798 12.87 7.28 -8.67
C ASN A 798 12.19 8.65 -8.83
N PRO A 799 12.52 9.63 -7.99
CA PRO A 799 11.87 10.94 -8.08
C PRO A 799 12.31 11.68 -9.35
N ASP A 800 11.37 12.44 -9.94
CA ASP A 800 11.57 13.23 -11.15
C ASP A 800 12.72 14.23 -10.94
N PRO A 801 13.86 14.07 -11.63
CA PRO A 801 15.03 14.91 -11.45
C PRO A 801 14.80 16.36 -11.89
N SER A 802 13.71 16.69 -12.57
CA SER A 802 13.38 18.06 -12.95
C SER A 802 12.68 18.85 -11.84
N ARG A 803 12.19 18.15 -10.81
CA ARG A 803 11.39 18.75 -9.72
C ARG A 803 11.89 18.38 -8.33
N HIS A 804 12.48 17.21 -8.12
CA HIS A 804 12.93 16.77 -6.81
C HIS A 804 14.26 17.41 -6.40
N GLY A 805 14.38 17.84 -5.15
CA GLY A 805 15.64 18.31 -4.59
C GLY A 805 15.46 19.37 -3.50
N ILE A 806 16.33 20.38 -3.53
CA ILE A 806 16.37 21.48 -2.57
C ILE A 806 15.80 22.74 -3.21
N TYR A 807 15.00 23.48 -2.45
CA TYR A 807 14.42 24.75 -2.86
C TYR A 807 14.74 25.81 -1.82
N PHE A 808 15.27 26.94 -2.28
CA PHE A 808 15.55 28.10 -1.46
C PHE A 808 14.68 29.27 -1.92
N LEU A 809 13.96 29.86 -0.98
CA LEU A 809 12.93 30.87 -1.25
C LEU A 809 13.08 32.06 -0.32
N ALA A 810 12.63 33.22 -0.79
CA ALA A 810 12.25 34.31 0.10
C ALA A 810 10.84 34.06 0.68
N THR A 811 10.56 34.55 1.88
CA THR A 811 9.24 34.38 2.54
C THR A 811 8.07 35.05 1.81
N ASN A 812 8.36 35.93 0.84
CA ASN A 812 7.36 36.45 -0.10
C ASN A 812 6.95 35.44 -1.20
N GLY A 813 7.52 34.23 -1.21
CA GLY A 813 7.21 33.15 -2.15
C GLY A 813 8.11 33.06 -3.36
N THR A 814 9.08 33.97 -3.51
CA THR A 814 10.02 33.96 -4.64
C THR A 814 11.02 32.83 -4.47
N ILE A 815 11.06 31.89 -5.42
CA ILE A 815 12.11 30.88 -5.49
C ILE A 815 13.40 31.55 -5.99
N LEU A 816 14.43 31.54 -5.14
CA LEU A 816 15.72 32.17 -5.41
C LEU A 816 16.63 31.21 -6.17
N TRP A 817 16.68 29.94 -5.78
CA TRP A 817 17.35 28.88 -6.52
C TRP A 817 16.79 27.49 -6.19
N ARG A 818 17.16 26.52 -7.01
CA ARG A 818 16.84 25.10 -6.84
C ARG A 818 18.11 24.27 -7.07
N TYR A 819 18.30 23.24 -6.26
CA TYR A 819 19.30 22.21 -6.52
C TYR A 819 18.58 20.88 -6.74
N LEU A 820 18.47 20.49 -8.00
CA LEU A 820 17.70 19.33 -8.41
C LEU A 820 18.55 18.06 -8.33
N THR A 821 17.98 16.99 -7.81
CA THR A 821 18.67 15.70 -7.60
C THR A 821 17.68 14.54 -7.61
N THR A 822 18.12 13.37 -8.06
CA THR A 822 17.40 12.10 -7.90
C THR A 822 17.60 11.49 -6.51
N ASP A 823 18.61 11.95 -5.75
CA ASP A 823 18.89 11.42 -4.42
C ASP A 823 17.97 12.05 -3.36
N GLN A 824 17.68 11.29 -2.31
CA GLN A 824 16.86 11.72 -1.21
C GLN A 824 17.65 12.67 -0.30
N VAL A 825 17.10 13.85 -0.03
CA VAL A 825 17.74 14.85 0.83
C VAL A 825 17.04 14.84 2.18
N TRP A 826 17.67 14.16 3.15
CA TRP A 826 17.03 13.83 4.42
C TRP A 826 17.36 14.78 5.57
N GLY A 827 18.50 15.44 5.46
CA GLY A 827 18.94 16.48 6.37
C GLY A 827 19.10 17.78 5.59
N ILE A 828 18.50 18.86 6.06
CA ILE A 828 18.77 20.21 5.57
C ILE A 828 18.77 21.23 6.71
N ASP A 829 19.67 22.20 6.65
CA ASP A 829 19.69 23.32 7.59
C ASP A 829 20.27 24.58 6.96
N MET A 830 20.00 25.73 7.56
CA MET A 830 20.43 27.04 7.09
C MET A 830 21.07 27.85 8.21
N SER A 831 22.13 28.61 7.88
CA SER A 831 22.74 29.53 8.85
C SER A 831 21.75 30.62 9.28
N ARG A 832 21.84 31.09 10.53
CA ARG A 832 20.91 32.11 11.09
C ARG A 832 20.74 33.34 10.20
N ASP A 833 21.81 33.76 9.54
CA ASP A 833 21.85 34.90 8.63
C ASP A 833 21.47 34.57 7.16
N GLY A 834 21.02 33.36 6.86
CA GLY A 834 20.64 32.90 5.53
C GLY A 834 21.76 32.93 4.49
N ARG A 835 23.03 32.95 4.90
CA ARG A 835 24.18 32.95 3.95
C ARG A 835 24.55 31.56 3.45
N TYR A 836 24.29 30.51 4.23
CA TYR A 836 24.70 29.15 3.91
C TYR A 836 23.56 28.15 4.12
N VAL A 837 23.52 27.13 3.27
CA VAL A 837 22.63 25.96 3.40
C VAL A 837 23.49 24.71 3.41
N ALA A 838 23.29 23.83 4.40
CA ALA A 838 23.90 22.51 4.44
C ALA A 838 22.84 21.45 4.13
N ALA A 839 23.21 20.40 3.38
CA ALA A 839 22.30 19.31 3.03
C ALA A 839 23.01 17.94 3.00
N ALA A 840 22.31 16.89 3.46
CA ALA A 840 22.74 15.50 3.42
C ALA A 840 22.00 14.70 2.33
N PHE A 841 22.77 14.03 1.47
CA PHE A 841 22.32 13.22 0.35
C PHE A 841 22.47 11.74 0.70
N LEU A 842 21.35 11.03 0.83
CA LEU A 842 21.28 9.73 1.48
C LEU A 842 22.07 8.65 0.73
N HIS A 843 21.76 8.41 -0.54
CA HIS A 843 22.32 7.30 -1.32
C HIS A 843 23.68 7.67 -1.93
N GLU A 844 23.88 8.94 -2.28
CA GLU A 844 25.19 9.43 -2.69
C GLU A 844 26.20 9.39 -1.53
N GLY A 845 25.70 9.48 -0.29
CA GLY A 845 26.51 9.36 0.91
C GLY A 845 27.42 10.56 1.15
N VAL A 846 26.93 11.76 0.81
CA VAL A 846 27.67 13.02 0.92
C VAL A 846 26.86 14.10 1.63
N ALA A 847 27.56 15.01 2.30
CA ALA A 847 27.03 16.29 2.74
C ALA A 847 27.59 17.42 1.85
N ARG A 848 26.79 18.46 1.61
CA ARG A 848 27.20 19.63 0.83
C ARG A 848 26.86 20.91 1.56
N LEU A 849 27.70 21.93 1.34
CA LEU A 849 27.40 23.31 1.71
C LEU A 849 27.19 24.14 0.46
N PHE A 850 26.13 24.94 0.49
CA PHE A 850 25.76 25.90 -0.54
C PHE A 850 25.88 27.32 0.02
N ASP A 851 26.26 28.28 -0.81
CA ASP A 851 26.04 29.68 -0.50
C ASP A 851 24.60 30.14 -0.85
N ARG A 852 24.29 31.40 -0.52
CA ARG A 852 22.98 32.02 -0.78
C ARG A 852 22.61 32.04 -2.26
N GLU A 853 23.57 31.97 -3.17
CA GLU A 853 23.34 31.91 -4.62
C GLU A 853 23.17 30.47 -5.15
N GLY A 854 23.21 29.46 -4.26
CA GLY A 854 23.03 28.05 -4.61
C GLY A 854 24.30 27.39 -5.16
N ARG A 855 25.48 28.02 -5.02
CA ARG A 855 26.75 27.43 -5.46
C ARG A 855 27.26 26.48 -4.39
N VAL A 856 27.63 25.26 -4.79
CA VAL A 856 28.29 24.28 -3.91
C VAL A 856 29.69 24.80 -3.56
N LEU A 857 29.93 25.04 -2.27
CA LEU A 857 31.23 25.48 -1.75
C LEU A 857 32.16 24.28 -1.48
N TRP A 858 31.61 23.21 -0.91
CA TRP A 858 32.32 21.94 -0.73
C TRP A 858 31.35 20.74 -0.74
N THR A 859 31.92 19.54 -0.90
CA THR A 859 31.23 18.25 -0.78
C THR A 859 32.07 17.33 0.10
N PHE A 860 31.46 16.77 1.14
CA PHE A 860 32.13 15.95 2.13
C PHE A 860 31.59 14.50 2.10
N PRO A 861 32.43 13.48 1.87
CA PRO A 861 32.01 12.08 1.85
C PRO A 861 31.81 11.53 3.27
N CYS A 862 30.57 11.40 3.71
CA CYS A 862 30.21 10.97 5.06
C CYS A 862 29.62 9.55 5.14
N GLY A 863 29.30 8.94 3.99
CA GLY A 863 28.42 7.77 3.92
C GLY A 863 26.96 8.18 4.09
N GLU A 864 26.07 7.20 4.26
CA GLU A 864 24.63 7.43 4.42
C GLU A 864 24.35 8.41 5.57
N ALA A 865 23.92 9.62 5.21
CA ALA A 865 23.68 10.72 6.13
C ALA A 865 22.20 11.11 6.13
N ARG A 866 21.69 11.38 7.34
CA ARG A 866 20.26 11.58 7.60
C ARG A 866 19.96 12.88 8.33
N GLU A 867 21.00 13.63 8.72
CA GLU A 867 20.92 14.82 9.54
C GLU A 867 22.08 15.77 9.22
N VAL A 868 21.79 17.08 9.16
CA VAL A 868 22.81 18.14 9.17
C VAL A 868 22.34 19.31 10.02
N ARG A 869 23.26 19.94 10.75
CA ARG A 869 23.01 21.19 11.50
C ARG A 869 24.18 22.14 11.44
N ILE A 870 23.92 23.41 11.17
CA ILE A 870 24.87 24.50 11.26
C ILE A 870 24.78 25.08 12.68
N ASN A 871 25.92 25.29 13.34
CA ASN A 871 25.94 25.86 14.68
C ASN A 871 25.56 27.36 14.67
N HIS A 872 25.24 27.94 15.83
CA HIS A 872 24.74 29.32 15.89
C HIS A 872 25.75 30.37 15.42
N ARG A 873 27.05 30.17 15.68
CA ARG A 873 28.13 31.03 15.16
C ARG A 873 28.31 30.94 13.64
N GLY A 874 27.79 29.90 12.99
CA GLY A 874 27.91 29.70 11.54
C GLY A 874 29.34 29.37 11.09
N ASP A 875 30.10 28.64 11.91
CA ASP A 875 31.48 28.23 11.62
C ASP A 875 31.67 26.70 11.62
N ARG A 876 30.66 25.90 11.99
CA ARG A 876 30.72 24.44 12.04
C ARG A 876 29.46 23.80 11.48
N VAL A 877 29.60 22.59 10.92
CA VAL A 877 28.48 21.75 10.48
C VAL A 877 28.56 20.38 11.13
N ALA A 878 27.52 20.01 11.90
CA ALA A 878 27.33 18.66 12.41
C ALA A 878 26.61 17.81 11.38
N ILE A 879 27.06 16.57 11.17
CA ILE A 879 26.50 15.61 10.23
C ILE A 879 26.20 14.31 10.99
N GLY A 880 24.92 13.90 10.99
CA GLY A 880 24.49 12.63 11.57
C GLY A 880 24.36 11.55 10.51
N THR A 881 25.03 10.42 10.72
CA THR A 881 25.09 9.31 9.76
C THR A 881 24.44 8.03 10.29
N THR A 882 24.10 7.11 9.40
CA THR A 882 23.49 5.82 9.76
C THR A 882 24.48 4.87 10.43
N PHE A 883 25.73 4.86 9.98
CA PHE A 883 26.74 3.88 10.43
C PHE A 883 28.00 4.49 11.04
N ASN A 884 28.33 5.75 10.71
CA ASN A 884 29.60 6.37 11.10
C ASN A 884 29.48 7.32 12.30
N GLY A 885 28.31 7.38 12.94
CA GLY A 885 28.02 8.24 14.09
C GLY A 885 27.85 9.71 13.73
N LEU A 886 28.29 10.59 14.65
CA LEU A 886 28.24 12.04 14.55
C LEU A 886 29.59 12.58 14.07
N ILE A 887 29.57 13.44 13.07
CA ILE A 887 30.77 14.06 12.48
C ILE A 887 30.63 15.58 12.63
N LEU A 888 31.72 16.26 12.96
CA LEU A 888 31.78 17.72 12.91
C LEU A 888 32.82 18.16 11.87
N VAL A 889 32.43 19.07 10.99
CA VAL A 889 33.31 19.67 9.98
C VAL A 889 33.39 21.19 10.16
N ASP A 890 34.49 21.79 9.72
CA ASP A 890 34.60 23.23 9.58
C ASP A 890 33.69 23.72 8.44
N LEU A 891 32.92 24.79 8.67
CA LEU A 891 31.96 25.28 7.68
C LEU A 891 32.66 25.89 6.46
N GLU A 892 33.79 26.58 6.62
CA GLU A 892 34.44 27.27 5.49
C GLU A 892 35.22 26.30 4.62
N SER A 893 35.99 25.39 5.22
CA SER A 893 36.85 24.46 4.47
C SER A 893 36.21 23.11 4.14
N GLY A 894 35.20 22.68 4.91
CA GLY A 894 34.65 21.33 4.85
C GLY A 894 35.57 20.25 5.45
N GLU A 895 36.65 20.64 6.14
CA GLU A 895 37.58 19.69 6.78
C GLU A 895 36.95 19.04 8.03
N GLU A 896 37.12 17.72 8.16
CA GLU A 896 36.69 16.98 9.36
C GLU A 896 37.50 17.42 10.58
N LEU A 897 36.80 17.85 11.63
CA LEU A 897 37.40 18.21 12.91
C LEU A 897 37.47 16.99 13.84
N TRP A 898 36.37 16.25 13.92
CA TRP A 898 36.29 15.00 14.68
C TRP A 898 35.08 14.15 14.23
N ARG A 899 35.09 12.89 14.68
CA ARG A 899 34.00 11.93 14.51
C ARG A 899 33.84 11.05 15.74
N THR A 900 32.59 10.83 16.15
CA THR A 900 32.23 10.05 17.34
C THR A 900 31.17 9.01 17.00
N PHE A 901 31.49 7.74 17.24
CA PHE A 901 30.56 6.64 17.05
C PHE A 901 29.51 6.61 18.17
N LEU A 902 28.22 6.61 17.82
CA LEU A 902 27.09 6.66 18.77
C LEU A 902 26.22 5.39 18.74
N GLU A 903 26.78 4.25 18.32
CA GLU A 903 26.16 2.91 18.37
C GLU A 903 24.84 2.71 17.60
N GLY A 904 24.35 3.73 16.90
CA GLY A 904 23.15 3.68 16.06
C GLY A 904 23.13 4.83 15.05
N GLN A 905 22.07 4.89 14.25
CA GLN A 905 21.89 5.99 13.31
C GLN A 905 21.65 7.31 14.05
N VAL A 906 22.39 8.35 13.68
CA VAL A 906 22.24 9.67 14.32
C VAL A 906 21.12 10.45 13.64
N ARG A 907 20.15 10.88 14.43
CA ARG A 907 18.92 11.55 14.00
C ARG A 907 18.58 12.67 14.96
N TRP A 908 18.27 13.83 14.41
CA TRP A 908 17.98 15.06 15.15
C TRP A 908 19.11 15.47 16.08
N THR A 909 19.79 16.56 15.71
CA THR A 909 20.81 17.17 16.56
C THR A 909 20.47 18.63 16.86
N CYS A 910 20.96 19.14 17.98
CA CYS A 910 20.92 20.56 18.28
C CYS A 910 22.18 20.99 19.05
N PHE A 911 22.62 22.22 18.80
CA PHE A 911 23.68 22.87 19.58
C PHE A 911 23.07 23.59 20.79
N THR A 912 23.87 23.78 21.83
CA THR A 912 23.58 24.81 22.84
C THR A 912 23.80 26.20 22.25
N GLN A 913 23.18 27.23 22.81
CA GLN A 913 23.26 28.63 22.36
C GLN A 913 24.71 29.15 22.26
N ASP A 914 25.60 28.64 23.11
CA ASP A 914 27.03 28.98 23.10
C ASP A 914 27.89 28.08 22.18
N ASP A 915 27.26 27.14 21.49
CA ASP A 915 27.85 26.10 20.63
C ASP A 915 28.88 25.20 21.34
N SER A 916 28.82 25.06 22.67
CA SER A 916 29.78 24.24 23.43
C SER A 916 29.39 22.76 23.47
N VAL A 917 28.11 22.43 23.32
CA VAL A 917 27.56 21.08 23.41
C VAL A 917 26.68 20.77 22.20
N ILE A 918 26.73 19.52 21.74
CA ILE A 918 25.80 18.95 20.77
C ILE A 918 24.97 17.87 21.46
N TYR A 919 23.65 17.99 21.36
CA TYR A 919 22.74 16.90 21.67
C TYR A 919 22.47 16.10 20.40
N ALA A 920 22.57 14.78 20.49
CA ALA A 920 22.38 13.90 19.35
C ALA A 920 21.54 12.69 19.71
N GLY A 921 20.40 12.55 19.04
CA GLY A 921 19.61 11.34 19.12
C GLY A 921 20.28 10.21 18.34
N SER A 922 20.37 9.03 18.94
CA SER A 922 20.92 7.84 18.29
C SER A 922 19.93 6.69 18.29
N GLY A 923 20.03 5.88 17.23
CA GLY A 923 19.11 4.78 17.03
C GLY A 923 19.30 3.59 17.95
N ASP A 924 20.37 3.56 18.74
CA ASP A 924 20.58 2.68 19.90
C ASP A 924 19.60 2.94 21.06
N GLY A 925 18.79 4.00 20.94
CA GLY A 925 17.79 4.40 21.92
C GLY A 925 18.28 5.41 22.94
N TYR A 926 19.44 6.03 22.73
CA TYR A 926 19.98 7.06 23.62
C TYR A 926 19.97 8.46 22.98
N LEU A 927 19.73 9.46 23.83
CA LEU A 927 20.10 10.85 23.57
C LEU A 927 21.49 11.08 24.16
N TYR A 928 22.45 11.45 23.33
CA TYR A 928 23.82 11.74 23.70
C TYR A 928 24.04 13.24 23.94
N LYS A 929 24.85 13.57 24.95
CA LYS A 929 25.43 14.90 25.18
C LYS A 929 26.90 14.84 24.81
N VAL A 930 27.31 15.60 23.80
CA VAL A 930 28.66 15.56 23.22
C VAL A 930 29.32 16.92 23.34
N ASP A 931 30.57 16.96 23.77
CA ASP A 931 31.40 18.17 23.76
C ASP A 931 31.71 18.58 22.31
N ALA A 932 31.27 19.76 21.89
CA ALA A 932 31.36 20.20 20.49
C ALA A 932 32.82 20.43 20.04
N ALA A 933 33.72 20.76 20.98
CA ALA A 933 35.11 21.04 20.66
C ALA A 933 35.93 19.76 20.42
N THR A 934 35.62 18.67 21.11
CA THR A 934 36.44 17.45 21.14
C THR A 934 35.75 16.20 20.61
N GLY A 935 34.41 16.21 20.48
CA GLY A 935 33.62 15.02 20.16
C GLY A 935 33.44 14.05 21.34
N THR A 936 33.88 14.42 22.55
CA THR A 936 33.80 13.53 23.72
C THR A 936 32.37 13.40 24.22
N ILE A 937 31.91 12.18 24.49
CA ILE A 937 30.60 11.93 25.13
C ILE A 937 30.67 12.36 26.61
N LEU A 938 29.85 13.34 26.98
CA LEU A 938 29.73 13.87 28.35
C LEU A 938 28.66 13.13 29.17
N GLY A 939 27.67 12.54 28.51
CA GLY A 939 26.60 11.77 29.14
C GLY A 939 25.58 11.28 28.12
N ARG A 940 24.67 10.39 28.56
CA ARG A 940 23.56 9.89 27.72
C ARG A 940 22.31 9.60 28.55
N ALA A 941 21.15 9.76 27.94
CA ALA A 941 19.84 9.43 28.52
C ALA A 941 19.14 8.37 27.65
N TYR A 942 18.62 7.30 28.25
CA TYR A 942 17.86 6.29 27.50
C TYR A 942 16.45 6.79 27.20
N VAL A 943 16.11 6.89 25.92
CA VAL A 943 14.83 7.40 25.37
C VAL A 943 14.16 6.39 24.43
N GLU A 944 14.57 5.11 24.53
CA GLU A 944 14.09 3.92 23.82
C GLU A 944 14.38 3.81 22.31
N ALA A 945 14.26 4.91 21.56
CA ALA A 945 14.62 4.97 20.15
C ALA A 945 15.09 6.38 19.79
N TRP A 946 15.62 6.53 18.57
CA TRP A 946 16.01 7.82 18.04
C TRP A 946 14.82 8.79 17.95
N PRO A 947 15.01 10.09 18.23
CA PRO A 947 14.00 11.14 18.01
C PRO A 947 13.61 11.25 16.53
N TYR A 948 12.31 11.25 16.24
CA TYR A 948 11.83 11.45 14.86
C TYR A 948 11.87 12.93 14.46
N ARG A 949 11.32 13.27 13.29
CA ARG A 949 11.33 14.60 12.69
C ARG A 949 10.71 15.69 13.58
N TYR A 950 11.53 16.62 14.04
CA TYR A 950 11.22 17.65 15.05
C TYR A 950 10.97 17.05 16.44
N GLY A 951 11.47 15.84 16.69
CA GLY A 951 11.31 15.10 17.93
C GLY A 951 12.32 15.45 19.02
N LEU A 952 13.05 16.56 18.89
CA LEU A 952 14.02 17.03 19.88
C LEU A 952 13.84 18.54 20.10
N ALA A 953 13.58 18.96 21.34
CA ALA A 953 13.41 20.37 21.70
C ALA A 953 14.18 20.70 22.99
N LEU A 954 15.06 21.71 22.92
CA LEU A 954 15.82 22.22 24.07
C LEU A 954 15.05 23.41 24.67
N SER A 955 14.95 23.50 26.00
CA SER A 955 14.29 24.63 26.66
C SER A 955 15.09 25.93 26.48
N ASP A 956 14.42 27.08 26.55
CA ASP A 956 15.05 28.40 26.43
C ASP A 956 16.20 28.63 27.44
N ASP A 957 16.10 28.04 28.63
CA ASP A 957 17.12 28.10 29.69
C ASP A 957 18.16 26.97 29.61
N GLU A 958 18.03 26.07 28.63
CA GLU A 958 18.86 24.90 28.38
C GLU A 958 18.96 23.92 29.56
N GLU A 959 18.11 24.05 30.59
CA GLU A 959 18.08 23.14 31.73
C GLU A 959 17.44 21.78 31.38
N TYR A 960 16.62 21.75 30.32
CA TYR A 960 15.85 20.58 29.93
C TYR A 960 15.84 20.37 28.42
N ILE A 961 15.76 19.10 28.03
CA ILE A 961 15.58 18.69 26.64
C ILE A 961 14.47 17.64 26.57
N ALA A 962 13.51 17.88 25.70
CA ALA A 962 12.39 17.00 25.44
C ALA A 962 12.67 16.16 24.20
N THR A 963 12.31 14.88 24.26
CA THR A 963 12.49 13.94 23.13
C THR A 963 11.18 13.22 22.83
N ALA A 964 10.87 13.06 21.54
CA ALA A 964 9.80 12.22 21.02
C ALA A 964 10.40 11.16 20.09
N SER A 965 10.47 9.92 20.56
CA SER A 965 11.12 8.83 19.83
C SER A 965 10.23 8.23 18.74
N LYS A 966 10.87 7.62 17.73
CA LYS A 966 10.19 6.92 16.64
C LYS A 966 9.22 5.82 17.10
N ILE A 967 9.38 5.30 18.32
CA ILE A 967 8.52 4.25 18.88
C ILE A 967 7.50 4.77 19.90
N GLY A 968 7.32 6.08 19.98
CA GLY A 968 6.29 6.71 20.80
C GLY A 968 6.72 7.06 22.21
N ARG A 969 8.01 7.00 22.54
CA ARG A 969 8.47 7.41 23.87
C ARG A 969 8.71 8.92 23.89
N ALA A 970 7.87 9.64 24.62
CA ALA A 970 8.12 11.03 24.98
C ALA A 970 8.87 11.09 26.32
N CYS A 971 9.92 11.90 26.40
CA CYS A 971 10.73 12.08 27.61
C CYS A 971 11.01 13.56 27.87
N LEU A 972 11.06 13.94 29.14
CA LEU A 972 11.72 15.16 29.59
C LEU A 972 13.03 14.79 30.28
N VAL A 973 14.15 15.30 29.78
CA VAL A 973 15.50 15.00 30.25
C VAL A 973 16.12 16.26 30.83
N ARG A 974 16.70 16.16 32.03
CA ARG A 974 17.50 17.23 32.60
C ARG A 974 18.90 17.22 32.00
N THR A 975 19.34 18.35 31.47
CA THR A 975 20.58 18.44 30.67
C THR A 975 21.87 18.37 31.51
N SER A 976 21.79 18.69 32.80
CA SER A 976 22.96 18.74 33.70
C SER A 976 23.51 17.36 34.04
N ASP A 977 22.65 16.35 34.15
CA ASP A 977 23.02 14.97 34.50
C ASP A 977 22.45 13.90 33.55
N MET A 978 21.80 14.32 32.47
CA MET A 978 21.15 13.45 31.48
C MET A 978 20.12 12.49 32.09
N LYS A 979 19.47 12.91 33.17
CA LYS A 979 18.44 12.11 33.83
C LYS A 979 17.08 12.35 33.19
N VAL A 980 16.41 11.25 32.77
CA VAL A 980 14.99 11.28 32.41
C VAL A 980 14.17 11.57 33.67
N LEU A 981 13.45 12.69 33.68
CA LEU A 981 12.62 13.13 34.81
C LEU A 981 11.28 12.40 34.82
N TRP A 982 10.67 12.29 33.64
CA TRP A 982 9.49 11.47 33.39
C TRP A 982 9.47 11.04 31.92
N SER A 983 8.66 10.03 31.63
CA SER A 983 8.39 9.62 30.26
C SER A 983 6.94 9.17 30.11
N PHE A 984 6.42 9.29 28.89
CA PHE A 984 5.10 8.81 28.51
C PHE A 984 5.19 8.02 27.20
N ASP A 985 4.41 6.95 27.08
CA ASP A 985 4.33 6.14 25.87
C ASP A 985 3.08 6.53 25.08
N THR A 986 3.27 7.25 23.97
CA THR A 986 2.23 7.68 23.04
C THR A 986 1.72 6.53 22.16
N ARG A 987 2.19 5.30 22.41
CA ARG A 987 1.76 4.06 21.77
C ARG A 987 1.85 4.16 20.26
N GLY A 988 3.08 4.20 19.73
CA GLY A 988 3.33 4.35 18.29
C GLY A 988 4.00 5.67 17.95
N GLY A 989 4.50 5.79 16.72
CA GLY A 989 5.51 6.80 16.39
C GLY A 989 5.12 8.23 16.73
N CYS A 990 5.88 8.84 17.63
CA CYS A 990 5.80 10.27 17.91
C CYS A 990 6.66 11.00 16.88
N HIS A 991 6.11 12.04 16.26
CA HIS A 991 6.79 12.73 15.18
C HIS A 991 7.55 13.94 15.70
N TRP A 992 6.88 14.83 16.40
CA TRP A 992 7.40 16.13 16.81
C TRP A 992 7.13 16.41 18.29
N ILE A 993 7.93 17.30 18.87
CA ILE A 993 7.81 17.76 20.26
C ILE A 993 8.28 19.21 20.37
N ASP A 994 7.65 19.96 21.27
CA ASP A 994 8.04 21.33 21.57
C ASP A 994 7.94 21.61 23.07
N ILE A 995 8.76 22.53 23.58
CA ILE A 995 8.75 23.00 24.98
C ILE A 995 8.27 24.44 24.99
N ALA A 996 7.21 24.71 25.74
CA ALA A 996 6.68 26.06 25.88
C ALA A 996 7.67 26.98 26.62
N PRO A 997 7.64 28.30 26.31
CA PRO A 997 8.41 29.29 27.05
C PRO A 997 8.25 29.16 28.57
N ASN A 998 9.32 29.47 29.31
CA ASN A 998 9.38 29.34 30.77
C ASN A 998 9.04 27.93 31.30
N ASN A 999 9.20 26.89 30.46
CA ASN A 999 8.96 25.49 30.82
C ASN A 999 7.51 25.22 31.29
N ALA A 1000 6.53 25.95 30.75
CA ALA A 1000 5.13 25.85 31.20
C ALA A 1000 4.52 24.46 30.90
N TYR A 1001 4.75 23.93 29.71
CA TYR A 1001 4.25 22.64 29.24
C TYR A 1001 5.09 22.11 28.06
N LEU A 1002 4.82 20.88 27.65
CA LEU A 1002 5.31 20.26 26.43
C LEU A 1002 4.13 19.99 25.51
N LEU A 1003 4.31 20.25 24.22
CA LEU A 1003 3.38 19.86 23.16
C LEU A 1003 4.00 18.72 22.38
N ILE A 1004 3.23 17.65 22.17
CA ILE A 1004 3.72 16.39 21.60
C ILE A 1004 2.74 15.95 20.52
N GLY A 1005 3.22 15.50 19.36
CA GLY A 1005 2.33 14.95 18.33
C GLY A 1005 2.99 13.90 17.43
N GLY A 1006 2.15 13.05 16.84
CA GLY A 1006 2.57 11.99 15.94
C GLY A 1006 1.44 11.08 15.45
N GLY A 1007 1.81 9.95 14.86
CA GLY A 1007 0.89 8.96 14.31
C GLY A 1007 0.52 7.81 15.25
N GLY A 1008 0.94 7.87 16.52
CA GLY A 1008 0.61 6.91 17.59
C GLY A 1008 -0.86 6.92 18.01
N SER A 1009 -1.23 6.10 19.02
CA SER A 1009 -2.60 6.10 19.56
C SER A 1009 -2.94 7.44 20.24
N TYR A 1010 -1.95 8.16 20.73
CA TYR A 1010 -2.12 9.52 21.25
C TYR A 1010 -1.65 10.50 20.18
N GLY A 1011 -2.56 10.89 19.28
CA GLY A 1011 -2.22 11.65 18.06
C GLY A 1011 -1.57 13.00 18.35
N ARG A 1012 -2.12 13.78 19.28
CA ARG A 1012 -1.49 14.98 19.84
C ARG A 1012 -1.80 15.13 21.31
N MET A 1013 -0.95 15.78 22.08
CA MET A 1013 -1.19 16.01 23.51
C MET A 1013 -0.42 17.20 24.07
N LEU A 1014 -0.99 17.79 25.11
CA LEU A 1014 -0.30 18.73 25.99
C LEU A 1014 0.00 18.05 27.32
N VAL A 1015 1.24 18.15 27.74
CA VAL A 1015 1.74 17.57 28.99
C VAL A 1015 2.35 18.68 29.83
N TYR A 1016 1.87 18.87 31.05
CA TYR A 1016 2.50 19.80 31.97
C TYR A 1016 3.89 19.31 32.35
N PHE A 1017 4.77 20.23 32.74
CA PHE A 1017 6.17 19.93 33.02
C PHE A 1017 6.41 18.84 34.09
N ASN A 1018 5.43 18.64 34.99
CA ASN A 1018 5.43 17.59 36.00
C ASN A 1018 5.09 16.18 35.45
N GLY A 1019 4.78 16.05 34.16
CA GLY A 1019 4.40 14.80 33.48
C GLY A 1019 2.89 14.51 33.49
N SER A 1020 2.06 15.37 34.07
CA SER A 1020 0.59 15.21 34.01
C SER A 1020 0.05 15.66 32.65
N ILE A 1021 -0.84 14.85 32.08
CA ILE A 1021 -1.41 15.10 30.76
C ILE A 1021 -2.63 16.00 30.93
N ALA A 1022 -2.65 17.13 30.23
CA ALA A 1022 -3.79 18.04 30.23
C ALA A 1022 -4.90 17.49 29.34
N TRP A 1023 -4.58 17.26 28.07
CA TRP A 1023 -5.51 16.74 27.07
C TRP A 1023 -4.79 15.94 26.00
N ILE A 1024 -5.58 15.15 25.27
CA ILE A 1024 -5.17 14.36 24.10
C ILE A 1024 -6.11 14.73 22.94
N GLY A 1025 -5.59 14.77 21.72
CA GLY A 1025 -6.36 15.02 20.51
C GLY A 1025 -6.05 14.01 19.40
N PRO A 1026 -6.70 14.18 18.23
CA PRO A 1026 -6.42 13.40 17.04
C PRO A 1026 -4.98 13.62 16.56
N VAL A 1027 -4.58 12.92 15.49
CA VAL A 1027 -3.27 13.08 14.87
C VAL A 1027 -3.04 14.55 14.49
N SER A 1028 -1.77 14.93 14.33
CA SER A 1028 -1.43 16.21 13.68
C SER A 1028 -0.04 16.15 13.05
N ALA A 1029 0.12 16.86 11.93
CA ALA A 1029 1.36 16.85 11.16
C ALA A 1029 2.48 17.62 11.87
N SER A 1030 2.13 18.74 12.53
CA SER A 1030 3.04 19.56 13.33
C SER A 1030 2.29 20.38 14.37
N GLY A 1031 3.02 20.97 15.31
CA GLY A 1031 2.51 21.94 16.25
C GLY A 1031 3.63 22.71 16.93
N VAL A 1032 3.27 23.81 17.57
CA VAL A 1032 4.19 24.73 18.24
C VAL A 1032 3.52 25.35 19.46
N ALA A 1033 4.28 25.53 20.53
CA ALA A 1033 3.88 26.35 21.66
C ALA A 1033 4.10 27.84 21.31
N LEU A 1034 3.02 28.61 21.25
CA LEU A 1034 3.09 30.03 20.89
C LEU A 1034 3.54 30.88 22.08
N ASP A 1035 3.03 30.57 23.28
CA ASP A 1035 3.36 31.22 24.54
C ASP A 1035 3.00 30.30 25.73
N GLU A 1036 2.90 30.82 26.95
CA GLU A 1036 2.55 30.03 28.15
C GLU A 1036 1.08 29.55 28.19
N ARG A 1037 0.23 30.02 27.27
CA ARG A 1037 -1.22 29.86 27.28
C ARG A 1037 -1.82 29.40 25.96
N HIS A 1038 -1.07 29.45 24.85
CA HIS A 1038 -1.58 29.16 23.52
C HIS A 1038 -0.70 28.18 22.75
N VAL A 1039 -1.35 27.30 22.00
CA VAL A 1039 -0.72 26.36 21.08
C VAL A 1039 -1.30 26.53 19.68
N ALA A 1040 -0.48 26.28 18.67
CA ALA A 1040 -0.93 26.08 17.30
C ALA A 1040 -0.63 24.65 16.88
N VAL A 1041 -1.62 23.97 16.28
CA VAL A 1041 -1.46 22.62 15.74
C VAL A 1041 -1.97 22.61 14.31
N ALA A 1042 -1.24 21.95 13.42
CA ALA A 1042 -1.50 21.95 12.00
C ALA A 1042 -1.80 20.54 11.47
N GLU A 1043 -2.87 20.45 10.68
CA GLU A 1043 -3.18 19.33 9.77
C GLU A 1043 -3.49 19.89 8.37
N SER A 1044 -4.76 19.86 7.95
CA SER A 1044 -5.28 20.56 6.76
C SER A 1044 -5.62 22.02 7.05
N SER A 1045 -5.84 22.37 8.32
CA SER A 1045 -5.99 23.72 8.87
C SER A 1045 -4.99 23.95 10.01
N ILE A 1046 -4.82 25.21 10.41
CA ILE A 1046 -4.11 25.57 11.64
C ILE A 1046 -5.17 25.86 12.70
N ASP A 1047 -5.21 25.04 13.74
CA ASP A 1047 -6.04 25.31 14.90
C ASP A 1047 -5.20 26.01 15.97
N ILE A 1048 -5.67 27.17 16.44
CA ILE A 1048 -5.07 27.87 17.58
C ILE A 1048 -5.96 27.64 18.79
N MET A 1049 -5.39 27.07 19.85
CA MET A 1049 -6.10 26.69 21.06
C MET A 1049 -5.42 27.29 22.28
N THR A 1050 -6.19 27.43 23.36
CA THR A 1050 -5.60 27.65 24.68
C THR A 1050 -4.98 26.35 25.19
N VAL A 1051 -4.14 26.42 26.22
CA VAL A 1051 -3.59 25.23 26.90
C VAL A 1051 -4.65 24.32 27.52
N ASP A 1052 -5.89 24.82 27.70
CA ASP A 1052 -7.03 24.04 28.19
C ASP A 1052 -7.67 23.17 27.08
N GLY A 1053 -7.27 23.37 25.81
CA GLY A 1053 -7.59 22.52 24.66
C GLY A 1053 -8.90 22.86 23.98
#